data_AF-A0A949HE50-F1
#
_entry.id   AF-A0A949HE50-F1
#
_cell.length_a   1.000
_cell.length_b   1.000
_cell.length_c   1.000
_cell.angle_alpha   90.00
_cell.angle_beta   90.00
_cell.angle_gamma   90.00
#
_symmetry.space_group_name_H-M   'P 1'
#
loop_
_entity.id
_entity.type
_entity.pdbx_description
1 polymer ?
#
loop_
_entity_poly.entity_id
_entity_poly.type
_entity_poly.pdbx_seq_one_letter_code
_entity_poly.pdbx_strand_id
1 'polypeptide(L)'
;MAVPARASVLPSLGVADREVVPMGPVTSGGAPGETWGYRQFPVDLPVPVFGGQPLLFGAAGTNAPSQLVFLRATDAGGWQVAQTPRDESGNPYRGPEPNPRSPRITPKGGGVLVGRDGSRPAGSRAVVLARNPGGLFRVLPAPPSSVLLGANDPSAGLPAETLAEDDGSGPVAVAAVDTGSTTTTYVAPTGRAVTTGILAHDGTSGPGAWRREPVTLSPSETSLVIPGLAAASDGSLYASAASTGNPVRLFKRTGGGTPSWDEVPLPSTPWTDPGAATAAGLSGLGLLAGKAQSITATAEGAWLDLTAQKAGDRVDATIFVRPSAPLGQRVTTWCDLNICDHPLGASFSTSDGYRSYAWAGTGLGTRIISNPLRPGAQADSNQGTYLELDGDEFERRPGGGGNFIYGASFSSPAKGWIGGQVEVGTGERPRRLARWPVAARSPLNAITPEPGASRGSLDSGAIAVGADGTVARYQPGKGWKREFLLSSSGAVVRQTLRGVAWPEADRAHAVGDNGAMWQWRKDSGLWERDPAAPIGFEGNLMGVAFDPADPQRGYAVGKGGLILSYDKTWTPMAMPAGFGDAGFTAVTFAGRQAIAVSDKGVLVNDGGAWRVDADLAEVTGRLSRPPTLLAASGLPDGGAVVGGRGIVAIRDSVRAPWRFSGQPLLGQTVLAAAAIREGASVRAV
;
A
#
# COMPACT_ATOMS: atom_id res chain seq x y z
N MET A 1 -6.38 13.42 35.91
CA MET A 1 -6.36 13.60 34.44
C MET A 1 -5.66 12.37 33.87
N ALA A 2 -6.37 11.52 33.12
CA ALA A 2 -5.77 10.33 32.52
C ALA A 2 -4.84 10.77 31.38
N VAL A 3 -3.60 10.29 31.39
CA VAL A 3 -2.67 10.47 30.26
C VAL A 3 -3.32 9.81 29.04
N PRO A 4 -3.56 10.52 27.91
CA PRO A 4 -4.13 9.91 26.73
C PRO A 4 -3.24 8.76 26.25
N ALA A 5 -3.87 7.64 25.86
CA ALA A 5 -3.16 6.48 25.36
C ALA A 5 -2.34 6.87 24.12
N ARG A 6 -1.02 6.62 24.16
CA ARG A 6 -0.10 7.00 23.07
C ARG A 6 -0.29 6.11 21.84
N ALA A 7 -0.23 6.72 20.66
CA ALA A 7 -0.30 6.00 19.39
C ALA A 7 0.89 5.04 19.21
N SER A 8 0.63 3.95 18.49
CA SER A 8 1.52 2.82 18.33
C SER A 8 1.45 2.30 16.90
N VAL A 9 2.53 1.66 16.44
CA VAL A 9 2.57 1.05 15.10
C VAL A 9 1.84 -0.29 15.07
N LEU A 10 0.94 -0.46 14.10
CA LEU A 10 0.18 -1.68 13.83
C LEU A 10 0.51 -2.22 12.42
N PRO A 11 0.52 -3.55 12.21
CA PRO A 11 0.68 -4.12 10.87
C PRO A 11 -0.54 -3.77 10.00
N SER A 12 -0.34 -3.64 8.68
CA SER A 12 -1.46 -3.41 7.77
C SER A 12 -2.49 -4.54 7.80
N LEU A 13 -3.75 -4.14 7.74
CA LEU A 13 -4.87 -5.02 7.44
C LEU A 13 -5.27 -4.81 5.96
N GLY A 14 -5.52 -5.90 5.24
CA GLY A 14 -5.98 -5.87 3.85
C GLY A 14 -4.87 -5.99 2.81
N VAL A 15 -5.08 -5.43 1.62
CA VAL A 15 -4.22 -5.67 0.44
C VAL A 15 -3.06 -4.70 0.27
N ALA A 16 -2.91 -3.71 1.15
CA ALA A 16 -1.87 -2.70 0.98
C ALA A 16 -0.47 -3.25 1.26
N ASP A 17 0.45 -2.86 0.40
CA ASP A 17 1.88 -3.16 0.46
C ASP A 17 2.69 -1.85 0.34
N ARG A 18 3.99 -1.97 0.15
CA ARG A 18 4.93 -0.83 0.20
C ARG A 18 4.76 0.23 -0.89
N GLU A 19 4.12 -0.10 -2.02
CA GLU A 19 3.95 0.86 -3.14
C GLU A 19 2.54 1.48 -3.18
N VAL A 20 1.67 1.14 -2.21
CA VAL A 20 0.47 1.94 -1.95
C VAL A 20 0.90 3.28 -1.35
N VAL A 21 0.42 4.37 -1.96
CA VAL A 21 0.66 5.74 -1.51
C VAL A 21 -0.63 6.28 -0.89
N PRO A 22 -0.69 6.50 0.44
CA PRO A 22 -1.82 7.19 1.06
C PRO A 22 -1.98 8.60 0.50
N MET A 23 -3.24 8.98 0.22
CA MET A 23 -3.61 10.28 -0.32
C MET A 23 -4.19 11.22 0.74
N GLY A 24 -4.93 10.67 1.70
CA GLY A 24 -5.54 11.41 2.78
C GLY A 24 -6.77 10.69 3.38
N PRO A 25 -7.20 11.11 4.56
CA PRO A 25 -8.33 10.52 5.27
C PRO A 25 -9.67 11.21 4.94
N VAL A 26 -10.76 10.48 5.16
CA VAL A 26 -12.11 11.05 5.24
C VAL A 26 -12.44 11.23 6.72
N THR A 27 -12.60 12.48 7.15
CA THR A 27 -12.80 12.85 8.56
C THR A 27 -14.23 13.30 8.87
N SER A 28 -15.09 13.41 7.85
CA SER A 28 -16.48 13.84 7.98
C SER A 28 -17.40 13.02 7.08
N GLY A 29 -18.37 12.32 7.66
CA GLY A 29 -19.40 11.59 6.89
C GLY A 29 -18.93 10.30 6.18
N GLY A 30 -17.67 9.90 6.38
CA GLY A 30 -17.12 8.62 5.92
C GLY A 30 -17.29 7.49 6.93
N ALA A 31 -16.84 6.29 6.55
CA ALA A 31 -16.74 5.16 7.48
C ALA A 31 -15.63 5.41 8.53
N PRO A 32 -15.71 4.78 9.73
CA PRO A 32 -14.64 4.88 10.71
C PRO A 32 -13.27 4.48 10.15
N GLY A 33 -12.27 5.33 10.38
CA GLY A 33 -10.91 5.14 9.90
C GLY A 33 -10.74 5.28 8.38
N GLU A 34 -11.74 5.79 7.67
CA GLU A 34 -11.71 5.83 6.21
C GLU A 34 -10.51 6.63 5.68
N THR A 35 -9.66 5.96 4.90
CA THR A 35 -8.48 6.56 4.28
C THR A 35 -8.37 6.10 2.84
N TRP A 36 -8.00 7.02 1.94
CA TRP A 36 -7.79 6.71 0.54
C TRP A 36 -6.32 6.71 0.19
N GLY A 37 -5.96 5.84 -0.74
CA GLY A 37 -4.63 5.68 -1.30
C GLY A 37 -4.71 5.33 -2.79
N TYR A 38 -3.59 5.38 -3.49
CA TYR A 38 -3.51 4.88 -4.86
C TYR A 38 -2.36 3.91 -5.04
N ARG A 39 -2.42 3.15 -6.13
CA ARG A 39 -1.34 2.28 -6.58
C ARG A 39 -1.45 2.04 -8.09
N GLN A 40 -0.31 1.82 -8.75
CA GLN A 40 -0.29 1.32 -10.12
C GLN A 40 -0.32 -0.22 -10.11
N PHE A 41 -1.35 -0.81 -10.69
CA PHE A 41 -1.56 -2.24 -10.78
C PHE A 41 -0.89 -2.84 -12.01
N PRO A 42 -0.09 -3.91 -11.84
CA PRO A 42 0.36 -4.74 -12.94
C PRO A 42 -0.80 -5.26 -13.79
N VAL A 43 -0.54 -5.47 -15.09
CA VAL A 43 -1.54 -5.91 -16.08
C VAL A 43 -1.90 -7.39 -15.98
N ASP A 44 -1.18 -8.16 -15.16
CA ASP A 44 -1.30 -9.61 -14.97
C ASP A 44 -2.08 -10.00 -13.71
N LEU A 45 -2.64 -9.02 -12.99
CA LEU A 45 -3.49 -9.28 -11.82
C LEU A 45 -4.96 -9.46 -12.21
N PRO A 46 -5.71 -10.29 -11.46
CA PRO A 46 -7.15 -10.42 -11.63
C PRO A 46 -7.86 -9.11 -11.28
N VAL A 47 -9.00 -8.88 -11.93
CA VAL A 47 -9.85 -7.71 -11.66
C VAL A 47 -10.41 -7.81 -10.23
N PRO A 48 -10.14 -6.83 -9.36
CA PRO A 48 -10.68 -6.82 -8.00
C PRO A 48 -12.21 -6.67 -8.00
N VAL A 49 -12.82 -7.19 -6.95
CA VAL A 49 -14.24 -7.10 -6.63
C VAL A 49 -14.41 -6.22 -5.39
N PHE A 50 -15.21 -5.17 -5.50
CA PHE A 50 -15.53 -4.26 -4.39
C PHE A 50 -17.05 -4.12 -4.25
N GLY A 51 -17.57 -4.23 -3.03
CA GLY A 51 -19.02 -4.20 -2.79
C GLY A 51 -19.80 -5.29 -3.55
N GLY A 52 -19.15 -6.43 -3.83
CA GLY A 52 -19.74 -7.53 -4.60
C GLY A 52 -19.73 -7.35 -6.13
N GLN A 53 -19.14 -6.27 -6.65
CA GLN A 53 -19.07 -6.00 -8.09
C GLN A 53 -17.61 -5.95 -8.58
N PRO A 54 -17.29 -6.57 -9.73
CA PRO A 54 -15.98 -6.41 -10.36
C PRO A 54 -15.73 -4.95 -10.75
N LEU A 55 -14.51 -4.47 -10.53
CA LEU A 55 -14.09 -3.16 -11.01
C LEU A 55 -13.93 -3.15 -12.53
N LEU A 56 -14.00 -1.97 -13.14
CA LEU A 56 -13.82 -1.81 -14.58
C LEU A 56 -12.42 -1.28 -14.88
N PHE A 57 -11.62 -2.08 -15.58
CA PHE A 57 -10.27 -1.70 -15.98
C PHE A 57 -10.28 -1.08 -17.38
N GLY A 58 -9.37 -0.15 -17.64
CA GLY A 58 -9.16 0.37 -18.99
C GLY A 58 -8.63 -0.72 -19.92
N ALA A 59 -8.94 -0.60 -21.22
CA ALA A 59 -8.52 -1.58 -22.23
C ALA A 59 -7.00 -1.83 -22.21
N ALA A 60 -6.58 -3.09 -22.35
CA ALA A 60 -5.17 -3.50 -22.36
C ALA A 60 -4.77 -4.01 -23.76
N GLY A 61 -3.78 -3.38 -24.39
CA GLY A 61 -3.02 -3.98 -25.49
C GLY A 61 -1.75 -4.70 -25.00
N THR A 62 -0.93 -5.19 -25.93
CA THR A 62 0.28 -5.98 -25.67
C THR A 62 1.35 -5.23 -24.85
N ASN A 63 1.34 -3.89 -24.91
CA ASN A 63 2.23 -2.99 -24.15
C ASN A 63 1.43 -2.01 -23.27
N ALA A 64 0.28 -2.45 -22.74
CA ALA A 64 -0.56 -1.59 -21.94
C ALA A 64 0.17 -1.06 -20.69
N PRO A 65 0.01 0.22 -20.34
CA PRO A 65 0.52 0.74 -19.09
C PRO A 65 -0.18 0.06 -17.90
N SER A 66 0.43 0.16 -16.72
CA SER A 66 -0.19 -0.25 -15.46
C SER A 66 -1.56 0.42 -15.27
N GLN A 67 -2.48 -0.26 -14.59
CA GLN A 67 -3.79 0.28 -14.24
C GLN A 67 -3.66 1.09 -12.94
N LEU A 68 -3.89 2.40 -12.95
CA LEU A 68 -4.09 3.16 -11.72
C LEU A 68 -5.36 2.67 -11.01
N VAL A 69 -5.22 2.33 -9.73
CA VAL A 69 -6.35 2.02 -8.86
C VAL A 69 -6.31 2.88 -7.61
N PHE A 70 -7.48 3.07 -7.01
CA PHE A 70 -7.66 3.72 -5.73
C PHE A 70 -8.08 2.70 -4.69
N LEU A 71 -7.38 2.72 -3.56
CA LEU A 71 -7.64 1.86 -2.42
C LEU A 71 -8.35 2.67 -1.34
N ARG A 72 -9.22 1.99 -0.60
CA ARG A 72 -9.94 2.53 0.55
C ARG A 72 -9.65 1.63 1.75
N ALA A 73 -9.09 2.20 2.81
CA ALA A 73 -9.02 1.59 4.13
C ALA A 73 -10.24 2.00 4.96
N THR A 74 -10.71 1.11 5.82
CA THR A 74 -11.66 1.39 6.91
C THR A 74 -11.30 0.53 8.12
N ASP A 75 -11.76 0.89 9.30
CA ASP A 75 -11.50 0.11 10.53
C ASP A 75 -12.04 -1.32 10.45
N ALA A 76 -13.15 -1.52 9.72
CA ALA A 76 -13.79 -2.82 9.57
C ALA A 76 -13.15 -3.70 8.47
N GLY A 77 -12.71 -3.10 7.36
CA GLY A 77 -12.30 -3.84 6.16
C GLY A 77 -10.81 -3.83 5.87
N GLY A 78 -10.02 -2.99 6.56
CA GLY A 78 -8.65 -2.69 6.16
C GLY A 78 -8.59 -2.12 4.74
N TRP A 79 -7.41 -2.14 4.12
CA TRP A 79 -7.21 -1.69 2.75
C TRP A 79 -7.84 -2.63 1.73
N GLN A 80 -8.68 -2.08 0.85
CA GLN A 80 -9.27 -2.78 -0.29
C GLN A 80 -9.13 -1.93 -1.55
N VAL A 81 -8.92 -2.57 -2.70
CA VAL A 81 -9.04 -1.90 -3.99
C VAL A 81 -10.51 -1.56 -4.22
N ALA A 82 -10.81 -0.28 -4.32
CA ALA A 82 -12.18 0.22 -4.27
C ALA A 82 -12.64 0.82 -5.60
N GLN A 83 -11.74 1.47 -6.36
CA GLN A 83 -12.10 2.20 -7.58
C GLN A 83 -10.99 2.21 -8.62
N THR A 84 -11.37 2.44 -9.88
CA THR A 84 -10.50 2.80 -11.01
C THR A 84 -10.95 4.16 -11.57
N PRO A 85 -10.05 4.96 -12.17
CA PRO A 85 -10.43 6.25 -12.72
C PRO A 85 -11.28 6.10 -13.99
N ARG A 86 -12.02 7.17 -14.31
CA ARG A 86 -12.69 7.35 -15.61
C ARG A 86 -12.01 8.44 -16.43
N ASP A 87 -12.07 8.33 -17.76
CA ASP A 87 -11.65 9.40 -18.67
C ASP A 87 -12.68 10.54 -18.72
N GLU A 88 -12.42 11.55 -19.54
CA GLU A 88 -13.30 12.70 -19.76
C GLU A 88 -14.69 12.31 -20.28
N SER A 89 -14.80 11.16 -20.96
CA SER A 89 -16.04 10.63 -21.52
C SER A 89 -16.78 9.69 -20.54
N GLY A 90 -16.21 9.43 -19.37
CA GLY A 90 -16.76 8.51 -18.38
C GLY A 90 -16.42 7.03 -18.62
N ASN A 91 -15.55 6.72 -19.58
CA ASN A 91 -15.13 5.34 -19.87
C ASN A 91 -14.07 4.87 -18.86
N PRO A 92 -13.91 3.54 -18.64
CA PRO A 92 -12.82 3.01 -17.85
C PRO A 92 -11.46 3.49 -18.37
N TYR A 93 -10.66 4.08 -17.48
CA TYR A 93 -9.37 4.67 -17.84
C TYR A 93 -8.25 3.97 -17.09
N ARG A 94 -7.13 3.70 -17.78
CA ARG A 94 -5.93 3.16 -17.13
C ARG A 94 -5.30 4.15 -16.17
N GLY A 95 -5.53 5.45 -16.35
CA GLY A 95 -4.99 6.49 -15.48
C GLY A 95 -3.58 6.94 -15.90
N PRO A 96 -3.18 8.13 -15.44
CA PRO A 96 -1.83 8.63 -15.64
C PRO A 96 -0.83 7.95 -14.68
N GLU A 97 0.46 8.18 -14.91
CA GLU A 97 1.49 8.04 -13.89
C GLU A 97 1.26 9.10 -12.80
N PRO A 98 0.92 8.71 -11.56
CA PRO A 98 0.58 9.68 -10.51
C PRO A 98 1.76 10.56 -10.12
N ASN A 99 1.54 11.86 -10.01
CA ASN A 99 2.48 12.76 -9.39
C ASN A 99 2.38 12.62 -7.86
N PRO A 100 3.39 12.10 -7.16
CA PRO A 100 3.32 11.82 -5.74
C PRO A 100 3.19 13.06 -4.86
N ARG A 101 3.36 14.28 -5.40
CA ARG A 101 3.18 15.55 -4.68
C ARG A 101 1.72 16.04 -4.68
N SER A 102 0.96 15.61 -5.69
CA SER A 102 -0.38 16.10 -5.96
C SER A 102 -1.56 15.50 -5.16
N PRO A 103 -1.54 14.25 -4.65
CA PRO A 103 -2.75 13.64 -4.10
C PRO A 103 -3.27 14.44 -2.90
N ARG A 104 -4.58 14.69 -2.87
CA ARG A 104 -5.31 15.23 -1.73
C ARG A 104 -6.65 14.52 -1.59
N ILE A 105 -7.05 14.29 -0.35
CA ILE A 105 -8.41 13.88 0.02
C ILE A 105 -8.92 14.91 0.99
N THR A 106 -10.14 15.34 0.75
CA THR A 106 -10.86 16.32 1.54
C THR A 106 -11.63 15.62 2.68
N PRO A 107 -12.06 16.36 3.71
CA PRO A 107 -12.77 15.78 4.85
C PRO A 107 -14.00 14.93 4.51
N LYS A 108 -14.78 15.27 3.46
CA LYS A 108 -15.96 14.48 3.05
C LYS A 108 -15.66 13.45 1.96
N GLY A 109 -14.38 13.28 1.62
CA GLY A 109 -13.90 12.28 0.68
C GLY A 109 -13.83 12.74 -0.77
N GLY A 110 -14.13 14.00 -1.09
CA GLY A 110 -13.66 14.57 -2.36
C GLY A 110 -12.13 14.46 -2.49
N GLY A 111 -11.58 14.55 -3.69
CA GLY A 111 -10.14 14.43 -3.88
C GLY A 111 -9.62 14.91 -5.21
N VAL A 112 -8.31 15.06 -5.29
CA VAL A 112 -7.58 15.42 -6.51
C VAL A 112 -6.28 14.65 -6.60
N LEU A 113 -5.89 14.28 -7.81
CA LEU A 113 -4.60 13.70 -8.15
C LEU A 113 -4.18 14.22 -9.53
N VAL A 114 -2.98 14.75 -9.64
CA VAL A 114 -2.35 15.13 -10.91
C VAL A 114 -1.40 14.02 -11.33
N GLY A 115 -1.25 13.81 -12.63
CA GLY A 115 -0.28 12.86 -13.16
C GLY A 115 0.07 13.12 -14.61
N ARG A 116 0.99 12.30 -15.12
CA ARG A 116 1.44 12.32 -16.52
C ARG A 116 0.86 11.13 -17.28
N ASP A 117 0.10 11.40 -18.33
CA ASP A 117 -0.35 10.38 -19.28
C ASP A 117 0.53 10.43 -20.53
N GLY A 118 1.49 9.52 -20.61
CA GLY A 118 2.41 9.42 -21.75
C GLY A 118 1.75 9.01 -23.07
N SER A 119 0.52 8.49 -23.04
CA SER A 119 -0.23 8.14 -24.26
C SER A 119 -0.86 9.35 -24.95
N ARG A 120 -0.92 10.51 -24.26
CA ARG A 120 -1.47 11.76 -24.81
C ARG A 120 -0.44 12.55 -25.63
N PRO A 121 -0.90 13.37 -26.60
CA PRO A 121 -0.04 14.31 -27.33
C PRO A 121 0.73 15.25 -26.40
N ALA A 122 1.93 15.66 -26.82
CA ALA A 122 2.71 16.68 -26.12
C ALA A 122 1.87 17.95 -25.87
N GLY A 123 1.99 18.55 -24.68
CA GLY A 123 1.17 19.67 -24.24
C GLY A 123 -0.18 19.29 -23.61
N SER A 124 -0.61 18.02 -23.70
CA SER A 124 -1.84 17.51 -23.07
C SER A 124 -1.62 16.33 -22.12
N ARG A 125 -0.34 16.06 -21.81
CA ARG A 125 0.09 14.92 -20.98
C ARG A 125 -0.19 15.12 -19.49
N ALA A 126 -0.23 16.35 -19.01
CA ALA A 126 -0.62 16.63 -17.63
C ALA A 126 -2.13 16.43 -17.47
N VAL A 127 -2.52 15.51 -16.61
CA VAL A 127 -3.92 15.11 -16.36
C VAL A 127 -4.28 15.40 -14.92
N VAL A 128 -5.45 16.00 -14.69
CA VAL A 128 -6.01 16.20 -13.35
C VAL A 128 -7.19 15.26 -13.17
N LEU A 129 -7.06 14.32 -12.23
CA LEU A 129 -8.16 13.50 -11.75
C LEU A 129 -8.81 14.19 -10.55
N ALA A 130 -10.13 14.29 -10.53
CA ALA A 130 -10.89 14.78 -9.39
C ALA A 130 -11.99 13.79 -8.99
N ARG A 131 -12.34 13.82 -7.70
CA ARG A 131 -13.39 13.02 -7.09
C ARG A 131 -14.32 13.94 -6.30
N ASN A 132 -15.62 13.85 -6.53
CA ASN A 132 -16.64 14.41 -5.63
C ASN A 132 -16.88 13.44 -4.45
N PRO A 133 -17.30 13.91 -3.26
CA PRO A 133 -17.71 13.04 -2.16
C PRO A 133 -18.62 11.89 -2.61
N GLY A 134 -18.26 10.65 -2.26
CA GLY A 134 -18.99 9.44 -2.66
C GLY A 134 -18.86 9.03 -4.13
N GLY A 135 -18.23 9.83 -4.99
CA GLY A 135 -18.09 9.59 -6.42
C GLY A 135 -16.89 8.72 -6.82
N LEU A 136 -16.61 8.69 -8.12
CA LEU A 136 -15.39 8.11 -8.72
C LEU A 136 -14.38 9.20 -9.03
N PHE A 137 -13.09 8.85 -9.05
CA PHE A 137 -12.08 9.68 -9.70
C PHE A 137 -12.33 9.72 -11.21
N ARG A 138 -12.36 10.93 -11.78
CA ARG A 138 -12.53 11.16 -13.21
C ARG A 138 -11.57 12.21 -13.70
N VAL A 139 -11.16 12.11 -14.96
CA VAL A 139 -10.35 13.15 -15.60
C VAL A 139 -11.20 14.42 -15.74
N LEU A 140 -10.64 15.54 -15.30
CA LEU A 140 -11.22 16.85 -15.55
C LEU A 140 -11.01 17.24 -17.02
N PRO A 141 -11.99 17.90 -17.66
CA PRO A 141 -11.78 18.47 -18.98
C PRO A 141 -10.61 19.46 -18.95
N ALA A 142 -9.91 19.61 -20.07
CA ALA A 142 -8.83 20.60 -20.17
C ALA A 142 -9.38 22.02 -19.89
N PRO A 143 -8.65 22.86 -19.14
CA PRO A 143 -9.05 24.25 -18.97
C PRO A 143 -9.09 24.97 -20.34
N PRO A 144 -10.08 25.82 -20.60
CA PRO A 144 -10.11 26.64 -21.81
C PRO A 144 -8.95 27.65 -21.81
N SER A 145 -8.58 28.16 -22.98
CA SER A 145 -7.45 29.11 -23.14
C SER A 145 -7.63 30.43 -22.38
N SER A 146 -8.87 30.83 -22.10
CA SER A 146 -9.19 31.99 -21.25
C SER A 146 -8.89 31.77 -19.77
N VAL A 147 -8.67 30.52 -19.35
CA VAL A 147 -8.38 30.13 -17.97
C VAL A 147 -6.92 29.73 -17.83
N LEU A 148 -6.43 28.82 -18.68
CA LEU A 148 -5.02 28.43 -18.77
C LEU A 148 -4.40 29.10 -20.00
N LEU A 149 -3.53 30.08 -19.76
CA LEU A 149 -3.12 31.02 -20.79
C LEU A 149 -2.10 30.40 -21.76
N GLY A 150 -2.42 30.41 -23.06
CA GLY A 150 -1.53 29.92 -24.12
C GLY A 150 -0.32 30.83 -24.36
N ALA A 151 0.63 30.39 -25.19
CA ALA A 151 1.73 31.26 -25.61
C ALA A 151 1.18 32.50 -26.32
N ASN A 152 1.71 33.68 -25.99
CA ASN A 152 1.27 34.98 -26.52
C ASN A 152 -0.13 35.49 -26.08
N ASP A 153 -0.80 34.86 -25.12
CA ASP A 153 -2.11 35.31 -24.57
C ASP A 153 -1.95 35.82 -23.12
N PRO A 154 -2.28 37.09 -22.76
CA PRO A 154 -2.84 38.14 -23.62
C PRO A 154 -1.76 39.03 -24.29
N SER A 155 -0.47 38.73 -24.10
CA SER A 155 0.64 39.59 -24.56
C SER A 155 1.68 38.79 -25.34
N ALA A 156 2.14 39.35 -26.45
CA ALA A 156 3.15 38.74 -27.33
C ALA A 156 4.47 38.49 -26.59
N GLY A 157 5.08 37.33 -26.84
CA GLY A 157 6.38 36.92 -26.30
C GLY A 157 6.33 36.18 -24.96
N LEU A 158 5.15 35.96 -24.36
CA LEU A 158 5.04 35.18 -23.12
C LEU A 158 4.97 33.67 -23.38
N PRO A 159 5.64 32.84 -22.55
CA PRO A 159 5.50 31.39 -22.61
C PRO A 159 4.08 30.94 -22.23
N ALA A 160 3.69 29.75 -22.70
CA ALA A 160 2.42 29.13 -22.31
C ALA A 160 2.44 28.71 -20.85
N GLU A 161 1.28 28.79 -20.20
CA GLU A 161 1.07 28.19 -18.88
C GLU A 161 0.89 26.68 -18.98
N THR A 162 1.30 25.95 -17.94
CA THR A 162 1.05 24.52 -17.78
C THR A 162 0.44 24.22 -16.42
N LEU A 163 -0.33 23.13 -16.33
CA LEU A 163 -0.96 22.66 -15.07
C LEU A 163 0.05 22.11 -14.05
N ALA A 164 1.18 21.63 -14.55
CA ALA A 164 2.29 21.08 -13.79
C ALA A 164 3.56 21.14 -14.65
N GLU A 165 4.71 21.14 -13.99
CA GLU A 165 6.00 21.01 -14.67
C GLU A 165 6.23 19.58 -15.16
N ASP A 166 7.22 19.41 -16.05
CA ASP A 166 7.63 18.12 -16.63
C ASP A 166 6.47 17.26 -17.14
N ASP A 167 5.52 17.87 -17.88
CA ASP A 167 4.35 17.19 -18.44
C ASP A 167 3.46 16.47 -17.39
N GLY A 168 3.53 16.87 -16.11
CA GLY A 168 2.73 16.28 -15.03
C GLY A 168 3.53 15.54 -13.96
N SER A 169 4.82 15.26 -14.16
CA SER A 169 5.66 14.60 -13.15
C SER A 169 6.43 15.55 -12.22
N GLY A 170 6.52 16.83 -12.57
CA GLY A 170 7.31 17.85 -11.87
C GLY A 170 6.59 18.49 -10.67
N PRO A 171 7.10 19.62 -10.16
CA PRO A 171 6.36 20.48 -9.22
C PRO A 171 4.91 20.77 -9.66
N VAL A 172 4.00 20.75 -8.69
CA VAL A 172 2.59 21.08 -8.88
C VAL A 172 1.99 21.60 -7.57
N ALA A 173 1.33 22.74 -7.64
CA ALA A 173 0.62 23.34 -6.52
C ALA A 173 -0.88 23.07 -6.68
N VAL A 174 -1.43 22.23 -5.80
CA VAL A 174 -2.82 21.75 -5.89
C VAL A 174 -3.48 21.66 -4.52
N ALA A 175 -4.74 22.06 -4.44
CA ALA A 175 -5.61 21.90 -3.27
C ALA A 175 -7.03 21.50 -3.70
N ALA A 176 -7.81 20.97 -2.76
CA ALA A 176 -9.20 20.61 -2.99
C ALA A 176 -10.06 20.93 -1.76
N VAL A 177 -11.33 21.27 -2.00
CA VAL A 177 -12.31 21.63 -0.96
C VAL A 177 -13.68 21.10 -1.33
N ASP A 178 -14.40 20.51 -0.38
CA ASP A 178 -15.78 20.09 -0.58
C ASP A 178 -16.76 21.25 -0.35
N THR A 179 -17.63 21.51 -1.32
CA THR A 179 -18.78 22.42 -1.19
C THR A 179 -20.05 21.61 -1.45
N GLY A 180 -20.78 21.27 -0.38
CA GLY A 180 -21.92 20.35 -0.49
C GLY A 180 -21.47 18.97 -0.97
N SER A 181 -21.93 18.57 -2.16
CA SER A 181 -21.63 17.29 -2.83
C SER A 181 -20.60 17.40 -3.95
N THR A 182 -20.02 18.59 -4.18
CA THR A 182 -18.98 18.79 -5.20
C THR A 182 -17.64 19.11 -4.55
N THR A 183 -16.56 18.76 -5.25
CA THR A 183 -15.20 19.13 -4.88
C THR A 183 -14.71 20.22 -5.82
N THR A 184 -14.37 21.37 -5.25
CA THR A 184 -13.62 22.39 -6.00
C THR A 184 -12.14 22.05 -5.95
N THR A 185 -11.51 21.92 -7.12
CA THR A 185 -10.08 21.67 -7.27
C THR A 185 -9.37 22.97 -7.67
N TYR A 186 -8.28 23.30 -6.98
CA TYR A 186 -7.46 24.48 -7.26
C TYR A 186 -6.08 24.07 -7.76
N VAL A 187 -5.60 24.73 -8.82
CA VAL A 187 -4.28 24.49 -9.41
C VAL A 187 -3.62 25.84 -9.70
N ALA A 188 -2.40 26.06 -9.20
CA ALA A 188 -1.61 27.22 -9.62
C ALA A 188 -0.83 26.86 -10.90
N PRO A 189 -1.02 27.60 -12.00
CA PRO A 189 -0.31 27.32 -13.25
C PRO A 189 1.17 27.67 -13.14
N THR A 190 2.00 26.98 -13.92
CA THR A 190 3.45 27.21 -14.03
C THR A 190 3.83 27.67 -15.44
N GLY A 191 5.09 28.04 -15.65
CA GLY A 191 5.65 28.33 -16.99
C GLY A 191 5.84 29.82 -17.29
N ARG A 192 5.18 30.73 -16.56
CA ARG A 192 5.35 32.18 -16.67
C ARG A 192 6.15 32.76 -15.52
N ALA A 193 6.79 33.91 -15.76
CA ALA A 193 7.54 34.63 -14.73
C ALA A 193 6.64 35.16 -13.61
N VAL A 194 5.43 35.63 -13.94
CA VAL A 194 4.43 36.15 -12.98
C VAL A 194 3.16 35.30 -13.06
N THR A 195 2.83 34.64 -11.95
CA THR A 195 1.56 33.92 -11.80
C THR A 195 0.45 34.91 -11.44
N THR A 196 -0.44 35.21 -12.38
CA THR A 196 -1.49 36.23 -12.20
C THR A 196 -2.84 35.69 -11.71
N GLY A 197 -2.99 34.37 -11.65
CA GLY A 197 -4.24 33.74 -11.24
C GLY A 197 -4.07 32.29 -10.83
N ILE A 198 -5.00 31.80 -10.02
CA ILE A 198 -5.12 30.39 -9.63
C ILE A 198 -6.36 29.81 -10.32
N LEU A 199 -6.20 28.65 -10.94
CA LEU A 199 -7.28 27.98 -11.65
C LEU A 199 -8.14 27.22 -10.65
N ALA A 200 -9.46 27.31 -10.80
CA ALA A 200 -10.40 26.56 -9.97
C ALA A 200 -11.41 25.82 -10.86
N HIS A 201 -11.61 24.54 -10.58
CA HIS A 201 -12.65 23.71 -11.19
C HIS A 201 -13.69 23.34 -10.16
N ASP A 202 -14.96 23.68 -10.37
CA ASP A 202 -16.04 23.56 -9.36
C ASP A 202 -16.56 22.13 -9.09
N GLY A 203 -16.06 21.13 -9.81
CA GLY A 203 -16.44 19.73 -9.65
C GLY A 203 -17.69 19.32 -10.43
N THR A 204 -18.19 20.18 -11.31
CA THR A 204 -19.26 19.88 -12.27
C THR A 204 -18.68 19.46 -13.62
N SER A 205 -19.52 19.13 -14.61
CA SER A 205 -19.10 18.76 -15.97
C SER A 205 -19.58 19.77 -17.03
N GLY A 206 -20.11 20.91 -16.59
CA GLY A 206 -20.72 21.91 -17.47
C GLY A 206 -19.70 22.87 -18.11
N PRO A 207 -20.10 23.58 -19.17
CA PRO A 207 -19.34 24.73 -19.67
C PRO A 207 -19.21 25.77 -18.56
N GLY A 208 -18.00 26.29 -18.33
CA GLY A 208 -17.71 27.24 -17.25
C GLY A 208 -17.33 26.61 -15.90
N ALA A 209 -17.18 25.28 -15.81
CA ALA A 209 -16.68 24.62 -14.60
C ALA A 209 -15.29 25.11 -14.18
N TRP A 210 -14.47 25.50 -15.15
CA TRP A 210 -13.17 26.14 -14.95
C TRP A 210 -13.30 27.67 -14.87
N ARG A 211 -12.65 28.25 -13.87
CA ARG A 211 -12.47 29.70 -13.72
C ARG A 211 -11.02 30.03 -13.34
N ARG A 212 -10.62 31.27 -13.60
CA ARG A 212 -9.35 31.84 -13.13
C ARG A 212 -9.64 32.87 -12.05
N GLU A 213 -9.17 32.61 -10.84
CA GLU A 213 -9.28 33.54 -9.72
C GLU A 213 -8.04 34.46 -9.70
N PRO A 214 -8.20 35.79 -9.74
CA PRO A 214 -7.07 36.71 -9.81
C PRO A 214 -6.23 36.68 -8.52
N VAL A 215 -4.91 36.81 -8.70
CA VAL A 215 -3.98 37.13 -7.60
C VAL A 215 -3.79 38.64 -7.57
N THR A 216 -4.03 39.24 -6.40
CA THR A 216 -3.90 40.69 -6.21
C THR A 216 -2.41 41.04 -6.12
N LEU A 217 -1.90 41.72 -7.14
CA LEU A 217 -0.47 42.05 -7.27
C LEU A 217 -0.25 43.57 -7.35
N SER A 218 0.94 44.00 -6.92
CA SER A 218 1.44 45.34 -7.22
C SER A 218 1.66 45.48 -8.73
N PRO A 219 1.38 46.66 -9.34
CA PRO A 219 1.71 46.93 -10.74
C PRO A 219 3.21 46.77 -11.08
N SER A 220 4.08 46.82 -10.07
CA SER A 220 5.54 46.68 -10.23
C SER A 220 6.04 45.23 -10.17
N GLU A 221 5.15 44.24 -10.01
CA GLU A 221 5.55 42.84 -9.85
C GLU A 221 6.10 42.28 -11.18
N THR A 222 7.35 41.83 -11.17
CA THR A 222 8.02 41.26 -12.34
C THR A 222 8.27 39.75 -12.23
N SER A 223 8.06 39.17 -11.06
CA SER A 223 8.12 37.72 -10.86
C SER A 223 7.17 37.27 -9.74
N LEU A 224 6.52 36.12 -9.90
CA LEU A 224 5.77 35.47 -8.84
C LEU A 224 5.57 34.01 -9.21
N VAL A 225 6.04 33.11 -8.35
CA VAL A 225 5.76 31.67 -8.45
C VAL A 225 4.95 31.23 -7.24
N ILE A 226 4.01 30.31 -7.46
CA ILE A 226 3.16 29.73 -6.42
C ILE A 226 3.47 28.23 -6.31
N PRO A 227 4.49 27.83 -5.54
CA PRO A 227 4.92 26.43 -5.45
C PRO A 227 3.98 25.54 -4.60
N GLY A 228 3.06 26.13 -3.83
CA GLY A 228 2.24 25.39 -2.88
C GLY A 228 0.85 25.98 -2.67
N LEU A 229 -0.14 25.09 -2.64
CA LEU A 229 -1.51 25.39 -2.22
C LEU A 229 -1.90 24.44 -1.07
N ALA A 230 -2.63 24.97 -0.09
CA ALA A 230 -3.23 24.17 0.97
C ALA A 230 -4.63 24.68 1.30
N ALA A 231 -5.51 23.76 1.68
CA ALA A 231 -6.87 24.06 2.08
C ALA A 231 -7.27 23.22 3.29
N ALA A 232 -7.92 23.86 4.26
CA ALA A 232 -8.61 23.18 5.36
C ALA A 232 -10.15 23.21 5.18
N SER A 233 -10.65 24.28 4.58
CA SER A 233 -12.06 24.52 4.25
C SER A 233 -12.15 25.61 3.18
N ASP A 234 -13.35 25.93 2.67
CA ASP A 234 -13.55 27.03 1.71
C ASP A 234 -13.15 28.43 2.25
N GLY A 235 -13.18 28.60 3.58
CA GLY A 235 -12.74 29.83 4.25
C GLY A 235 -11.25 29.87 4.61
N SER A 236 -10.52 28.77 4.38
CA SER A 236 -9.14 28.55 4.81
C SER A 236 -8.33 27.93 3.68
N LEU A 237 -8.16 28.70 2.60
CA LEU A 237 -7.29 28.37 1.47
C LEU A 237 -6.13 29.35 1.41
N TYR A 238 -4.94 28.79 1.24
CA TYR A 238 -3.69 29.53 1.26
C TYR A 238 -2.77 29.10 0.12
N ALA A 239 -2.02 30.06 -0.38
CA ALA A 239 -0.99 29.87 -1.39
C ALA A 239 0.34 30.40 -0.88
N SER A 240 1.35 29.54 -0.79
CA SER A 240 2.74 29.98 -0.56
C SER A 240 3.31 30.47 -1.87
N ALA A 241 3.96 31.62 -1.86
CA ALA A 241 4.51 32.24 -3.07
C ALA A 241 5.92 32.82 -2.83
N ALA A 242 6.65 33.02 -3.92
CA ALA A 242 7.96 33.66 -3.89
C ALA A 242 8.10 34.61 -5.09
N SER A 243 8.75 35.75 -4.88
CA SER A 243 9.15 36.69 -5.93
C SER A 243 10.61 37.14 -5.75
N THR A 244 11.19 37.71 -6.81
CA THR A 244 12.52 38.33 -6.75
C THR A 244 12.52 39.43 -5.69
N GLY A 245 13.42 39.31 -4.71
CA GLY A 245 13.52 40.25 -3.59
C GLY A 245 12.54 39.99 -2.44
N ASN A 246 11.55 39.11 -2.60
CA ASN A 246 10.67 38.66 -1.52
C ASN A 246 10.39 37.14 -1.63
N PRO A 247 11.28 36.30 -1.06
CA PRO A 247 11.27 34.86 -1.28
C PRO A 247 10.25 34.09 -0.42
N VAL A 248 9.54 34.77 0.49
CA VAL A 248 8.54 34.15 1.38
C VAL A 248 7.29 35.02 1.43
N ARG A 249 6.26 34.62 0.69
CA ARG A 249 4.96 35.30 0.64
C ARG A 249 3.83 34.30 0.90
N LEU A 250 2.73 34.81 1.43
CA LEU A 250 1.52 34.03 1.68
C LEU A 250 0.32 34.78 1.14
N PHE A 251 -0.49 34.12 0.34
CA PHE A 251 -1.78 34.62 -0.12
C PHE A 251 -2.90 33.82 0.52
N LYS A 252 -4.01 34.50 0.85
CA LYS A 252 -5.24 33.88 1.31
C LYS A 252 -6.33 34.14 0.29
N ARG A 253 -7.12 33.10 -0.02
CA ARG A 253 -8.33 33.28 -0.82
C ARG A 253 -9.38 34.07 -0.03
N THR A 254 -9.92 35.11 -0.64
CA THR A 254 -10.98 35.97 -0.10
C THR A 254 -12.11 36.06 -1.13
N GLY A 255 -13.30 36.49 -0.69
CA GLY A 255 -14.46 36.67 -1.57
C GLY A 255 -15.19 35.36 -1.92
N GLY A 256 -16.52 35.36 -1.75
CA GLY A 256 -17.37 34.23 -2.16
C GLY A 256 -17.72 34.27 -3.64
N GLY A 257 -18.50 35.28 -4.06
CA GLY A 257 -19.01 35.40 -5.43
C GLY A 257 -17.99 35.90 -6.46
N THR A 258 -17.04 36.72 -6.03
CA THR A 258 -15.90 37.20 -6.84
C THR A 258 -14.61 36.92 -6.08
N PRO A 259 -14.13 35.67 -6.09
CA PRO A 259 -12.98 35.28 -5.31
C PRO A 259 -11.68 35.90 -5.85
N SER A 260 -10.81 36.32 -4.94
CA SER A 260 -9.45 36.80 -5.23
C SER A 260 -8.45 36.20 -4.24
N TRP A 261 -7.18 36.27 -4.59
CA TRP A 261 -6.08 35.85 -3.72
C TRP A 261 -5.31 37.07 -3.26
N ASP A 262 -5.49 37.41 -1.99
CA ASP A 262 -4.91 38.61 -1.40
C ASP A 262 -3.71 38.25 -0.53
N GLU A 263 -2.67 39.07 -0.60
CA GLU A 263 -1.47 38.87 0.20
C GLU A 263 -1.77 39.04 1.69
N VAL A 264 -1.31 38.10 2.51
CA VAL A 264 -1.34 38.16 3.96
C VAL A 264 -0.11 38.96 4.41
N PRO A 265 -0.28 40.13 5.07
CA PRO A 265 0.87 40.88 5.56
C PRO A 265 1.64 40.04 6.57
N LEU A 266 2.97 39.92 6.40
CA LEU A 266 3.85 39.23 7.33
C LEU A 266 4.66 40.28 8.13
N PRO A 267 4.92 40.06 9.43
CA PRO A 267 5.85 40.89 10.18
C PRO A 267 7.26 40.74 9.61
N SER A 268 8.11 41.75 9.81
CA SER A 268 9.53 41.68 9.45
C SER A 268 10.27 40.83 10.48
N THR A 269 10.64 39.60 10.10
CA THR A 269 11.40 38.65 10.93
C THR A 269 12.52 38.03 10.10
N PRO A 270 13.54 37.39 10.72
CA PRO A 270 14.59 36.69 9.98
C PRO A 270 14.10 35.62 8.99
N TRP A 271 12.86 35.14 9.12
CA TRP A 271 12.28 34.08 8.29
C TRP A 271 11.20 34.58 7.31
N THR A 272 10.89 35.88 7.32
CA THR A 272 9.86 36.48 6.47
C THR A 272 10.34 37.70 5.71
N ASP A 273 11.45 38.32 6.13
CA ASP A 273 12.03 39.51 5.48
C ASP A 273 13.52 39.27 5.17
N PRO A 274 13.96 39.42 3.90
CA PRO A 274 15.36 39.22 3.51
C PRO A 274 16.36 40.16 4.20
N GLY A 275 15.95 41.38 4.52
CA GLY A 275 16.79 42.35 5.22
C GLY A 275 17.05 41.90 6.67
N ALA A 276 15.99 41.51 7.37
CA ALA A 276 16.06 40.92 8.71
C ALA A 276 16.82 39.59 8.72
N ALA A 277 16.65 38.75 7.68
CA ALA A 277 17.41 37.52 7.51
C ALA A 277 18.91 37.81 7.40
N THR A 278 19.30 38.77 6.56
CA THR A 278 20.68 39.21 6.40
C THR A 278 21.25 39.77 7.69
N ALA A 279 20.47 40.57 8.42
CA ALA A 279 20.87 41.11 9.73
C ALA A 279 21.06 40.01 10.78
N ALA A 280 20.28 38.93 10.71
CA ALA A 280 20.47 37.71 11.51
C ALA A 280 21.60 36.80 10.98
N GLY A 281 22.27 37.20 9.89
CA GLY A 281 23.34 36.46 9.23
C GLY A 281 22.88 35.20 8.50
N LEU A 282 21.63 35.18 8.04
CA LEU A 282 21.09 34.17 7.13
C LEU A 282 21.25 34.63 5.69
N SER A 283 21.49 33.69 4.77
CA SER A 283 21.46 33.92 3.33
C SER A 283 20.57 32.88 2.64
N GLY A 284 20.15 33.15 1.40
CA GLY A 284 19.37 32.20 0.62
C GLY A 284 18.02 31.81 1.24
N LEU A 285 17.40 32.72 2.02
CA LEU A 285 16.05 32.52 2.55
C LEU A 285 15.07 32.20 1.42
N GLY A 286 14.25 31.17 1.61
CA GLY A 286 13.14 30.89 0.71
C GLY A 286 12.25 29.75 1.17
N LEU A 287 11.14 29.56 0.46
CA LEU A 287 10.27 28.41 0.62
C LEU A 287 11.04 27.11 0.37
N LEU A 288 10.74 26.09 1.17
CA LEU A 288 11.31 24.77 0.94
C LEU A 288 10.80 24.21 -0.40
N ALA A 289 11.73 24.00 -1.33
CA ALA A 289 11.45 23.43 -2.66
C ALA A 289 11.73 21.91 -2.71
N GLY A 290 11.27 21.25 -3.77
CA GLY A 290 11.48 19.82 -4.00
C GLY A 290 10.18 19.01 -3.94
N LYS A 291 10.27 17.73 -3.55
CA LYS A 291 9.12 16.81 -3.51
C LYS A 291 8.20 16.97 -2.28
N ALA A 292 8.42 18.00 -1.47
CA ALA A 292 7.75 18.23 -0.21
C ALA A 292 6.39 18.96 -0.34
N GLN A 293 5.52 18.76 0.65
CA GLN A 293 4.36 19.62 0.89
C GLN A 293 4.75 20.75 1.85
N SER A 294 5.27 21.86 1.31
CA SER A 294 5.82 22.99 2.08
C SER A 294 4.78 23.93 2.70
N ILE A 295 3.48 23.70 2.45
CA ILE A 295 2.39 24.44 3.06
C ILE A 295 1.31 23.50 3.59
N THR A 296 0.80 23.79 4.79
CA THR A 296 -0.32 23.06 5.40
C THR A 296 -1.29 24.05 6.05
N ALA A 297 -2.56 23.98 5.69
CA ALA A 297 -3.59 24.89 6.19
C ALA A 297 -4.35 24.30 7.37
N THR A 298 -4.78 25.16 8.29
CA THR A 298 -5.77 24.87 9.33
C THR A 298 -6.88 25.92 9.27
N ALA A 299 -7.91 25.78 10.10
CA ALA A 299 -8.95 26.81 10.22
C ALA A 299 -8.40 28.16 10.73
N GLU A 300 -7.31 28.14 11.51
CA GLU A 300 -6.73 29.33 12.14
C GLU A 300 -5.63 30.01 11.31
N GLY A 301 -4.97 29.27 10.43
CA GLY A 301 -3.77 29.78 9.76
C GLY A 301 -3.12 28.78 8.81
N ALA A 302 -1.87 29.05 8.46
CA ALA A 302 -1.09 28.19 7.57
C ALA A 302 0.33 28.00 8.11
N TRP A 303 0.81 26.76 8.02
CA TRP A 303 2.20 26.40 8.23
C TRP A 303 2.97 26.55 6.93
N LEU A 304 4.17 27.14 6.99
CA LEU A 304 5.09 27.29 5.87
C LEU A 304 6.45 26.71 6.26
N ASP A 305 6.99 25.85 5.40
CA ASP A 305 8.29 25.23 5.59
C ASP A 305 9.32 25.95 4.71
N LEU A 306 10.43 26.33 5.33
CA LEU A 306 11.42 27.27 4.80
C LEU A 306 12.82 26.67 4.87
N THR A 307 13.73 27.25 4.09
CA THR A 307 15.15 26.95 4.12
C THR A 307 15.96 28.25 4.04
N ALA A 308 17.11 28.25 4.69
CA ALA A 308 18.13 29.29 4.56
C ALA A 308 19.53 28.67 4.69
N GLN A 309 20.57 29.50 4.60
CA GLN A 309 21.95 29.14 4.91
C GLN A 309 22.47 29.97 6.08
N LYS A 310 23.24 29.34 6.96
CA LYS A 310 23.97 30.00 8.05
C LYS A 310 25.41 29.50 8.03
N ALA A 311 26.35 30.41 7.82
CA ALA A 311 27.78 30.07 7.71
C ALA A 311 28.10 28.95 6.67
N GLY A 312 27.30 28.87 5.60
CA GLY A 312 27.44 27.85 4.54
C GLY A 312 26.61 26.58 4.77
N ASP A 313 26.11 26.34 5.98
CA ASP A 313 25.27 25.19 6.30
C ASP A 313 23.80 25.48 6.03
N ARG A 314 23.09 24.49 5.48
CA ARG A 314 21.63 24.58 5.31
C ARG A 314 20.94 24.51 6.67
N VAL A 315 20.03 25.46 6.90
CA VAL A 315 19.13 25.49 8.05
C VAL A 315 17.70 25.42 7.56
N ASP A 316 16.96 24.46 8.09
CA ASP A 316 15.52 24.34 7.85
C ASP A 316 14.76 25.06 8.97
N ALA A 317 13.64 25.67 8.60
CA ALA A 317 12.71 26.26 9.54
C ALA A 317 11.28 25.97 9.15
N THR A 318 10.37 26.06 10.11
CA THR A 318 8.95 26.11 9.82
C THR A 318 8.32 27.26 10.60
N ILE A 319 7.32 27.89 10.00
CA ILE A 319 6.59 29.00 10.61
C ILE A 319 5.08 28.73 10.58
N PHE A 320 4.39 29.14 11.63
CA PHE A 320 2.92 29.19 11.64
C PHE A 320 2.48 30.63 11.49
N VAL A 321 1.69 30.91 10.46
CA VAL A 321 1.12 32.22 10.18
C VAL A 321 -0.35 32.20 10.57
N ARG A 322 -0.75 33.05 11.53
CA ARG A 322 -2.13 33.26 11.98
C ARG A 322 -2.66 34.61 11.49
N PRO A 323 -3.32 34.70 10.31
CA PRO A 323 -3.68 35.97 9.70
C PRO A 323 -4.58 36.86 10.55
N SER A 324 -5.41 36.26 11.41
CA SER A 324 -6.31 36.97 12.33
C SER A 324 -5.59 37.64 13.51
N ALA A 325 -4.33 37.30 13.78
CA ALA A 325 -3.56 37.90 14.85
C ALA A 325 -3.02 39.29 14.45
N PRO A 326 -2.75 40.18 15.45
CA PRO A 326 -2.00 41.41 15.24
C PRO A 326 -0.67 41.16 14.53
N LEU A 327 -0.22 42.10 13.69
CA LEU A 327 0.93 41.88 12.80
C LEU A 327 2.19 41.36 13.53
N GLY A 328 2.53 41.93 14.69
CA GLY A 328 3.70 41.53 15.48
C GLY A 328 3.58 40.17 16.19
N GLN A 329 2.40 39.56 16.22
CA GLN A 329 2.13 38.24 16.84
C GLN A 329 1.65 37.21 15.80
N ARG A 330 1.75 37.55 14.51
CA ARG A 330 1.18 36.77 13.42
C ARG A 330 1.99 35.53 13.08
N VAL A 331 3.28 35.53 13.42
CA VAL A 331 4.23 34.48 13.06
C VAL A 331 4.81 33.87 14.32
N THR A 332 4.79 32.54 14.39
CA THR A 332 5.56 31.74 15.35
C THR A 332 6.53 30.86 14.58
N THR A 333 7.75 30.68 15.07
CA THR A 333 8.88 30.12 14.33
C THR A 333 9.56 28.95 15.02
N TRP A 334 9.96 27.96 14.24
CA TRP A 334 10.72 26.79 14.68
C TRP A 334 11.97 26.62 13.83
N CYS A 335 13.15 26.61 14.45
CA CYS A 335 14.42 26.26 13.83
C CYS A 335 15.48 25.97 14.90
N ASP A 336 16.59 25.34 14.52
CA ASP A 336 17.68 25.00 15.44
C ASP A 336 18.69 26.15 15.62
N LEU A 337 18.20 27.40 15.55
CA LEU A 337 18.97 28.63 15.78
C LEU A 337 18.32 29.44 16.92
N ASN A 338 19.13 30.24 17.62
CA ASN A 338 18.68 31.12 18.72
C ASN A 338 17.85 32.35 18.28
N ILE A 339 17.37 32.36 17.04
CA ILE A 339 16.53 33.41 16.44
C ILE A 339 15.08 32.95 16.25
N CYS A 340 14.78 31.69 16.57
CA CYS A 340 13.43 31.12 16.51
C CYS A 340 12.80 31.04 17.90
N ASP A 341 11.47 31.03 17.93
CA ASP A 341 10.70 30.94 19.17
C ASP A 341 10.88 29.56 19.83
N HIS A 342 10.99 28.51 19.00
CA HIS A 342 11.09 27.11 19.44
C HIS A 342 12.12 26.32 18.61
N PRO A 343 12.71 25.23 19.16
CA PRO A 343 13.58 24.34 18.40
C PRO A 343 12.79 23.45 17.43
N LEU A 344 13.40 23.08 16.29
CA LEU A 344 12.79 22.15 15.32
C LEU A 344 13.24 20.70 15.55
N GLY A 345 14.51 20.50 15.90
CA GLY A 345 15.11 19.18 16.18
C GLY A 345 15.14 18.22 14.98
N ALA A 346 14.95 18.72 13.77
CA ALA A 346 14.83 17.93 12.55
C ALA A 346 15.16 18.73 11.28
N SER A 347 15.41 18.01 10.19
CA SER A 347 15.49 18.59 8.85
C SER A 347 14.44 17.95 7.92
N PHE A 348 14.12 18.65 6.85
CA PHE A 348 13.13 18.24 5.87
C PHE A 348 13.76 17.55 4.65
N SER A 349 13.22 16.38 4.28
CA SER A 349 13.61 15.71 3.04
C SER A 349 13.04 16.43 1.82
N THR A 350 13.93 16.98 0.98
CA THR A 350 13.57 17.65 -0.29
C THR A 350 13.61 16.71 -1.49
N SER A 351 14.46 15.67 -1.45
CA SER A 351 14.63 14.65 -2.50
C SER A 351 13.54 13.59 -2.48
N ASP A 352 13.15 13.15 -1.28
CA ASP A 352 12.13 12.11 -1.07
C ASP A 352 10.80 12.69 -0.57
N GLY A 353 10.79 13.97 -0.23
CA GLY A 353 9.58 14.68 0.16
C GLY A 353 9.00 14.19 1.49
N TYR A 354 7.99 14.92 1.94
CA TYR A 354 7.19 14.59 3.10
C TYR A 354 5.77 15.11 2.92
N ARG A 355 4.90 14.62 3.81
CA ARG A 355 3.53 15.07 3.98
C ARG A 355 3.39 15.75 5.32
N SER A 356 2.54 16.77 5.35
CA SER A 356 2.22 17.47 6.59
C SER A 356 0.71 17.60 6.76
N TYR A 357 0.28 17.38 8.00
CA TYR A 357 -1.11 17.40 8.45
C TYR A 357 -1.17 18.27 9.69
N ALA A 358 -2.16 19.14 9.79
CA ALA A 358 -2.32 19.98 10.97
C ALA A 358 -3.79 20.11 11.33
N TRP A 359 -4.06 20.23 12.63
CA TRP A 359 -5.40 20.39 13.19
C TRP A 359 -5.40 21.61 14.10
N ALA A 360 -6.45 22.42 13.98
CA ALA A 360 -6.69 23.51 14.93
C ALA A 360 -6.94 22.96 16.33
N GLY A 361 -6.68 23.76 17.36
CA GLY A 361 -6.76 23.34 18.75
C GLY A 361 -6.29 24.43 19.70
N THR A 362 -6.14 24.11 20.97
CA THR A 362 -5.58 25.06 21.94
C THR A 362 -4.16 25.47 21.55
N GLY A 363 -3.83 26.76 21.66
CA GLY A 363 -2.50 27.25 21.33
C GLY A 363 -2.24 27.26 19.83
N LEU A 364 -1.32 26.42 19.35
CA LEU A 364 -0.90 26.32 17.94
C LEU A 364 -1.58 25.14 17.21
N GLY A 365 -2.46 24.42 17.92
CA GLY A 365 -3.05 23.18 17.44
C GLY A 365 -2.06 22.02 17.51
N THR A 366 -2.22 21.04 16.62
CA THR A 366 -1.30 19.91 16.47
C THR A 366 -0.86 19.77 15.03
N ARG A 367 0.32 19.20 14.80
CA ARG A 367 0.87 19.01 13.46
C ARG A 367 1.68 17.72 13.38
N ILE A 368 1.54 17.01 12.27
CA ILE A 368 2.37 15.86 11.93
C ILE A 368 3.16 16.16 10.65
N ILE A 369 4.41 15.71 10.63
CA ILE A 369 5.30 15.77 9.46
C ILE A 369 5.90 14.37 9.23
N SER A 370 5.66 13.78 8.07
CA SER A 370 6.26 12.50 7.70
C SER A 370 7.72 12.65 7.26
N ASN A 371 8.47 11.55 7.18
CA ASN A 371 9.85 11.53 6.67
C ASN A 371 10.83 12.59 7.23
N PRO A 372 10.83 12.89 8.55
CA PRO A 372 11.81 13.81 9.12
C PRO A 372 13.22 13.23 9.08
N LEU A 373 14.18 14.05 8.68
CA LEU A 373 15.60 13.76 8.76
C LEU A 373 16.15 14.23 10.10
N ARG A 374 17.31 13.70 10.51
CA ARG A 374 18.07 14.32 11.60
C ARG A 374 18.71 15.62 11.09
N PRO A 375 18.94 16.61 11.96
CA PRO A 375 19.74 17.78 11.59
C PRO A 375 21.07 17.37 10.94
N GLY A 376 21.34 17.90 9.75
CA GLY A 376 22.55 17.61 8.98
C GLY A 376 22.62 16.21 8.33
N ALA A 377 21.61 15.35 8.50
CA ALA A 377 21.59 14.05 7.84
C ALA A 377 21.28 14.17 6.34
N GLN A 378 21.86 13.26 5.56
CA GLN A 378 21.48 13.10 4.17
C GLN A 378 20.11 12.42 4.05
N ALA A 379 19.49 12.51 2.88
CA ALA A 379 18.21 11.86 2.59
C ALA A 379 18.39 10.36 2.29
N ASP A 380 19.10 9.63 3.17
CA ASP A 380 19.35 8.19 3.09
C ASP A 380 18.68 7.37 4.21
N SER A 381 18.23 8.00 5.30
CA SER A 381 17.31 7.41 6.27
C SER A 381 16.45 8.42 7.06
N ASN A 382 15.13 8.21 7.11
CA ASN A 382 14.22 8.85 8.08
C ASN A 382 14.03 8.00 9.36
N GLN A 383 14.74 6.88 9.47
CA GLN A 383 14.63 5.87 10.55
C GLN A 383 13.21 5.32 10.76
N GLY A 384 12.35 5.40 9.75
CA GLY A 384 10.94 5.03 9.87
C GLY A 384 10.20 5.85 10.92
N THR A 385 10.54 7.12 11.11
CA THR A 385 9.93 8.03 12.10
C THR A 385 9.02 9.08 11.45
N TYR A 386 8.25 9.79 12.28
CA TYR A 386 7.52 11.01 11.94
C TYR A 386 7.69 12.05 13.06
N LEU A 387 7.41 13.32 12.79
CA LEU A 387 7.34 14.36 13.83
C LEU A 387 5.89 14.61 14.19
N GLU A 388 5.67 14.85 15.47
CA GLU A 388 4.40 15.31 16.04
C GLU A 388 4.68 16.58 16.86
N LEU A 389 3.91 17.64 16.64
CA LEU A 389 3.91 18.83 17.48
C LEU A 389 3.04 18.54 18.71
N ASP A 390 3.67 18.48 19.88
CA ASP A 390 3.03 18.33 21.19
C ASP A 390 3.21 19.64 21.97
N GLY A 391 2.13 20.39 22.13
CA GLY A 391 2.20 21.78 22.61
C GLY A 391 2.90 22.68 21.59
N ASP A 392 4.11 23.13 21.92
CA ASP A 392 4.99 23.97 21.10
C ASP A 392 6.29 23.25 20.66
N GLU A 393 6.50 21.99 21.05
CA GLU A 393 7.69 21.21 20.74
C GLU A 393 7.42 20.11 19.71
N PHE A 394 8.34 19.93 18.76
CA PHE A 394 8.30 18.79 17.86
C PHE A 394 8.98 17.56 18.49
N GLU A 395 8.18 16.51 18.71
CA GLU A 395 8.68 15.22 19.17
C GLU A 395 8.78 14.23 18.01
N ARG A 396 9.90 13.51 17.95
CA ARG A 396 10.07 12.41 17.01
C ARG A 396 9.37 11.15 17.51
N ARG A 397 8.46 10.62 16.70
CA ARG A 397 7.66 9.42 16.99
C ARG A 397 8.09 8.23 16.14
N PRO A 398 8.00 7.00 16.69
CA PRO A 398 8.24 5.78 15.91
C PRO A 398 7.09 5.56 14.92
N GLY A 399 7.41 5.49 13.63
CA GLY A 399 6.46 5.23 12.56
C GLY A 399 6.49 3.79 12.04
N GLY A 400 7.58 3.04 12.27
CA GLY A 400 7.70 1.60 11.93
C GLY A 400 7.67 1.26 10.44
N GLY A 401 7.63 2.25 9.55
CA GLY A 401 7.80 2.10 8.11
C GLY A 401 9.26 1.89 7.71
N GLY A 402 9.47 1.31 6.52
CA GLY A 402 10.76 1.37 5.85
C GLY A 402 11.17 2.81 5.53
N ASN A 403 12.44 3.02 5.22
CA ASN A 403 12.94 4.36 4.87
C ASN A 403 12.22 4.92 3.63
N PHE A 404 11.85 6.21 3.68
CA PHE A 404 11.35 7.02 2.55
C PHE A 404 10.14 6.49 1.79
N ILE A 405 9.05 6.22 2.50
CA ILE A 405 7.77 6.01 1.84
C ILE A 405 7.14 7.39 1.57
N TYR A 406 6.92 7.72 0.30
CA TYR A 406 6.50 9.03 -0.21
C TYR A 406 5.08 9.48 0.25
N GLY A 407 4.31 8.60 0.88
CA GLY A 407 2.94 8.87 1.30
C GLY A 407 2.73 8.70 2.80
N ALA A 408 1.92 9.56 3.38
CA ALA A 408 1.35 9.41 4.70
C ALA A 408 -0.09 9.91 4.66
N SER A 409 -0.88 9.64 5.69
CA SER A 409 -2.25 10.14 5.80
C SER A 409 -2.71 10.06 7.25
N PHE A 410 -2.99 11.19 7.88
CA PHE A 410 -3.43 11.23 9.27
C PHE A 410 -4.81 11.86 9.39
N SER A 411 -5.77 11.12 9.97
CA SER A 411 -7.11 11.62 10.28
C SER A 411 -7.13 12.42 11.58
N SER A 412 -6.20 12.13 12.48
CA SER A 412 -5.95 12.85 13.73
C SER A 412 -4.48 12.68 14.12
N PRO A 413 -3.98 13.42 15.13
CA PRO A 413 -2.63 13.20 15.65
C PRO A 413 -2.38 11.76 16.12
N ALA A 414 -3.41 11.11 16.65
CA ALA A 414 -3.31 9.76 17.20
C ALA A 414 -3.62 8.63 16.20
N LYS A 415 -4.03 8.95 14.97
CA LYS A 415 -4.48 7.95 13.98
C LYS A 415 -4.13 8.33 12.55
N GLY A 416 -3.46 7.43 11.85
CA GLY A 416 -3.08 7.60 10.46
C GLY A 416 -2.31 6.43 9.87
N TRP A 417 -1.66 6.70 8.75
CA TRP A 417 -0.90 5.74 7.95
C TRP A 417 0.42 6.37 7.53
N ILE A 418 1.50 5.59 7.58
CA ILE A 418 2.81 5.94 7.04
C ILE A 418 3.15 4.91 5.96
N GLY A 419 3.07 5.32 4.71
CA GLY A 419 2.94 4.38 3.60
C GLY A 419 1.63 3.59 3.65
N GLY A 420 1.41 2.69 2.68
CA GLY A 420 0.22 1.85 2.69
C GLY A 420 0.23 0.71 3.71
N GLN A 421 1.42 0.28 4.15
CA GLN A 421 1.55 -0.94 4.96
C GLN A 421 1.63 -0.71 6.48
N VAL A 422 1.70 0.54 6.94
CA VAL A 422 1.91 0.83 8.37
C VAL A 422 0.85 1.78 8.90
N GLU A 423 0.05 1.27 9.82
CA GLU A 423 -0.93 2.05 10.55
C GLU A 423 -0.30 2.62 11.83
N VAL A 424 -0.59 3.88 12.10
CA VAL A 424 -0.34 4.56 13.37
C VAL A 424 -1.68 4.71 14.06
N GLY A 425 -1.83 4.14 15.26
CA GLY A 425 -3.11 4.17 15.96
C GLY A 425 -3.01 3.83 17.44
N THR A 426 -4.07 4.11 18.18
CA THR A 426 -4.22 3.72 19.60
C THR A 426 -4.85 2.34 19.77
N GLY A 427 -5.16 1.64 18.67
CA GLY A 427 -5.73 0.31 18.68
C GLY A 427 -4.84 -0.72 19.39
N GLU A 428 -5.47 -1.79 19.88
CA GLU A 428 -4.73 -2.90 20.48
C GLU A 428 -3.78 -3.47 19.43
N ARG A 429 -2.47 -3.46 19.70
CA ARG A 429 -1.49 -4.10 18.82
C ARG A 429 -1.94 -5.53 18.56
N PRO A 430 -2.09 -5.96 17.28
CA PRO A 430 -2.39 -7.35 16.98
C PRO A 430 -1.44 -8.21 17.79
N ARG A 431 -2.03 -9.09 18.60
CA ARG A 431 -1.23 -9.98 19.45
C ARG A 431 -0.26 -10.69 18.52
N ARG A 432 1.04 -10.52 18.77
CA ARG A 432 2.05 -11.31 18.07
C ARG A 432 1.59 -12.77 18.19
N LEU A 433 1.61 -13.50 17.07
CA LEU A 433 1.38 -14.94 17.09
C LEU A 433 2.14 -15.51 18.29
N ALA A 434 1.43 -16.24 19.15
CA ALA A 434 2.04 -16.83 20.31
C ALA A 434 3.22 -17.67 19.82
N ARG A 435 4.43 -17.29 20.22
CA ARG A 435 5.64 -18.02 19.82
C ARG A 435 5.72 -19.24 20.72
N TRP A 436 5.48 -20.40 20.14
CA TRP A 436 5.78 -21.67 20.78
C TRP A 436 7.15 -22.12 20.30
N PRO A 437 8.22 -21.91 21.08
CA PRO A 437 9.55 -22.27 20.63
C PRO A 437 9.63 -23.77 20.37
N VAL A 438 10.13 -24.14 19.19
CA VAL A 438 10.57 -25.50 18.90
C VAL A 438 12.06 -25.56 19.22
N ALA A 439 12.53 -26.60 19.90
CA ALA A 439 13.94 -26.84 20.16
C ALA A 439 14.71 -27.30 18.89
N ALA A 440 14.55 -26.57 17.79
CA ALA A 440 15.18 -26.82 16.49
C ALA A 440 15.87 -25.55 15.99
N ARG A 441 17.01 -25.73 15.31
CA ARG A 441 17.80 -24.64 14.71
C ARG A 441 17.63 -24.53 13.20
N SER A 442 16.92 -25.49 12.59
CA SER A 442 16.69 -25.58 11.15
C SER A 442 15.22 -25.24 10.83
N PRO A 443 14.93 -24.65 9.65
CA PRO A 443 13.59 -24.24 9.27
C PRO A 443 12.64 -25.44 9.09
N LEU A 444 11.37 -25.23 9.45
CA LEU A 444 10.27 -26.15 9.16
C LEU A 444 9.70 -25.86 7.77
N ASN A 445 9.41 -26.91 7.01
CA ASN A 445 8.93 -26.83 5.63
C ASN A 445 7.43 -27.17 5.51
N ALA A 446 6.91 -28.05 6.37
CA ALA A 446 5.51 -28.45 6.36
C ALA A 446 4.99 -28.72 7.77
N ILE A 447 3.68 -28.55 7.94
CA ILE A 447 2.94 -28.83 9.17
C ILE A 447 1.58 -29.41 8.81
N THR A 448 1.11 -30.37 9.61
CA THR A 448 -0.23 -30.93 9.48
C THR A 448 -0.83 -31.22 10.86
N PRO A 449 -2.10 -30.81 11.11
CA PRO A 449 -2.78 -31.14 12.36
C PRO A 449 -3.14 -32.63 12.41
N GLU A 450 -3.15 -33.20 13.61
CA GLU A 450 -3.66 -34.55 13.85
C GLU A 450 -5.15 -34.64 13.42
N PRO A 451 -5.58 -35.76 12.80
CA PRO A 451 -6.99 -35.96 12.48
C PRO A 451 -7.87 -35.99 13.73
N GLY A 452 -9.15 -35.64 13.57
CA GLY A 452 -10.19 -35.81 14.60
C GLY A 452 -10.55 -34.56 15.39
N ALA A 453 -9.77 -33.48 15.29
CA ALA A 453 -10.13 -32.17 15.84
C ALA A 453 -10.49 -31.17 14.73
N SER A 454 -11.21 -30.11 15.10
CA SER A 454 -11.44 -28.98 14.20
C SER A 454 -10.10 -28.36 13.78
N ARG A 455 -9.94 -28.05 12.49
CA ARG A 455 -8.73 -27.38 11.98
C ARG A 455 -8.46 -26.09 12.76
N GLY A 456 -7.22 -25.93 13.22
CA GLY A 456 -6.79 -24.77 14.01
C GLY A 456 -7.09 -24.87 15.51
N SER A 457 -7.69 -25.96 15.99
CA SER A 457 -7.86 -26.20 17.43
C SER A 457 -6.50 -26.35 18.12
N LEU A 458 -6.29 -25.62 19.22
CA LEU A 458 -5.12 -25.78 20.10
C LEU A 458 -5.19 -27.08 20.93
N ASP A 459 -6.37 -27.71 20.96
CA ASP A 459 -6.57 -29.01 21.58
C ASP A 459 -6.20 -30.16 20.63
N SER A 460 -5.85 -29.85 19.37
CA SER A 460 -5.34 -30.81 18.39
C SER A 460 -3.83 -30.93 18.50
N GLY A 461 -3.32 -32.17 18.46
CA GLY A 461 -1.91 -32.40 18.16
C GLY A 461 -1.58 -31.94 16.73
N ALA A 462 -0.29 -31.82 16.43
CA ALA A 462 0.21 -31.54 15.09
C ALA A 462 1.63 -32.09 14.90
N ILE A 463 2.01 -32.37 13.66
CA ILE A 463 3.39 -32.70 13.29
C ILE A 463 3.90 -31.64 12.32
N ALA A 464 5.13 -31.20 12.53
CA ALA A 464 5.88 -30.38 11.61
C ALA A 464 7.21 -31.05 11.25
N VAL A 465 7.61 -30.91 9.99
CA VAL A 465 8.85 -31.47 9.43
C VAL A 465 9.64 -30.39 8.69
N GLY A 466 10.96 -30.56 8.55
CA GLY A 466 11.81 -29.52 7.99
C GLY A 466 13.19 -29.97 7.52
N ALA A 467 14.07 -28.98 7.36
CA ALA A 467 15.45 -29.17 6.98
C ALA A 467 16.23 -29.99 8.02
N ASP A 468 17.31 -30.63 7.57
CA ASP A 468 18.21 -31.47 8.39
C ASP A 468 17.51 -32.59 9.18
N GLY A 469 16.42 -33.15 8.63
CA GLY A 469 15.63 -34.19 9.31
C GLY A 469 14.91 -33.69 10.55
N THR A 470 14.66 -32.39 10.65
CA THR A 470 13.93 -31.82 11.80
C THR A 470 12.49 -32.30 11.80
N VAL A 471 12.07 -32.87 12.92
CA VAL A 471 10.68 -33.22 13.20
C VAL A 471 10.27 -32.66 14.56
N ALA A 472 9.06 -32.12 14.65
CA ALA A 472 8.48 -31.63 15.89
C ALA A 472 7.01 -32.03 15.98
N ARG A 473 6.58 -32.47 17.16
CA ARG A 473 5.18 -32.78 17.48
C ARG A 473 4.64 -31.77 18.48
N TYR A 474 3.55 -31.12 18.13
CA TYR A 474 2.78 -30.32 19.06
C TYR A 474 1.90 -31.23 19.91
N GLN A 475 2.04 -31.11 21.22
CA GLN A 475 1.19 -31.77 22.21
C GLN A 475 0.31 -30.71 22.88
N PRO A 476 -1.03 -30.83 22.78
CA PRO A 476 -1.96 -29.92 23.44
C PRO A 476 -1.61 -29.71 24.91
N GLY A 477 -1.58 -28.46 25.35
CA GLY A 477 -1.22 -28.05 26.72
C GLY A 477 0.26 -28.25 27.11
N LYS A 478 1.09 -28.92 26.29
CA LYS A 478 2.51 -29.20 26.56
C LYS A 478 3.47 -28.52 25.59
N GLY A 479 3.00 -28.10 24.43
CA GLY A 479 3.80 -27.41 23.40
C GLY A 479 4.54 -28.35 22.46
N TRP A 480 5.58 -27.86 21.81
CA TRP A 480 6.33 -28.61 20.80
C TRP A 480 7.43 -29.49 21.41
N LYS A 481 7.38 -30.79 21.12
CA LYS A 481 8.42 -31.77 21.41
C LYS A 481 9.19 -32.10 20.13
N ARG A 482 10.52 -32.04 20.18
CA ARG A 482 11.37 -32.48 19.06
C ARG A 482 11.39 -34.01 18.97
N GLU A 483 11.35 -34.51 17.74
CA GLU A 483 11.49 -35.93 17.39
C GLU A 483 12.68 -36.11 16.43
N PHE A 484 13.09 -37.35 16.21
CA PHE A 484 14.25 -37.69 15.40
C PHE A 484 13.91 -38.79 14.39
N LEU A 485 14.46 -38.66 13.19
CA LEU A 485 14.50 -39.74 12.21
C LEU A 485 15.66 -40.67 12.57
N LEU A 486 15.40 -41.94 12.78
CA LEU A 486 16.43 -42.91 13.18
C LEU A 486 16.70 -43.90 12.05
N SER A 487 17.97 -44.19 11.79
CA SER A 487 18.36 -45.34 10.96
C SER A 487 18.06 -46.66 11.68
N SER A 488 18.15 -47.78 10.96
CA SER A 488 18.10 -49.12 11.57
C SER A 488 19.19 -49.36 12.61
N SER A 489 20.29 -48.60 12.57
CA SER A 489 21.37 -48.59 13.57
C SER A 489 21.16 -47.59 14.72
N GLY A 490 20.02 -46.87 14.75
CA GLY A 490 19.70 -45.86 15.76
C GLY A 490 20.40 -44.51 15.55
N ALA A 491 21.08 -44.29 14.43
CA ALA A 491 21.73 -43.02 14.12
C ALA A 491 20.70 -41.98 13.61
N VAL A 492 20.88 -40.71 13.99
CA VAL A 492 20.00 -39.63 13.53
C VAL A 492 20.22 -39.34 12.05
N VAL A 493 19.15 -39.44 11.25
CA VAL A 493 19.16 -39.12 9.83
C VAL A 493 18.79 -37.65 9.62
N ARG A 494 19.52 -36.97 8.73
CA ARG A 494 19.40 -35.52 8.48
C ARG A 494 18.86 -35.18 7.09
N GLN A 495 18.11 -36.07 6.46
CA GLN A 495 17.51 -35.80 5.15
C GLN A 495 16.43 -34.71 5.28
N THR A 496 16.42 -33.74 4.36
CA THR A 496 15.41 -32.67 4.34
C THR A 496 14.03 -33.26 4.05
N LEU A 497 13.07 -32.98 4.94
CA LEU A 497 11.67 -33.31 4.75
C LEU A 497 10.91 -32.08 4.24
N ARG A 498 10.03 -32.28 3.27
CA ARG A 498 9.29 -31.24 2.52
C ARG A 498 7.79 -31.29 2.76
N GLY A 499 7.23 -32.48 2.97
CA GLY A 499 5.80 -32.69 3.19
C GLY A 499 5.52 -33.68 4.31
N VAL A 500 4.38 -33.53 4.98
CA VAL A 500 3.88 -34.46 5.99
C VAL A 500 2.36 -34.54 5.96
N ALA A 501 1.80 -35.74 6.11
CA ALA A 501 0.36 -35.96 6.12
C ALA A 501 -0.04 -37.14 7.00
N TRP A 502 -1.28 -37.09 7.48
CA TRP A 502 -1.93 -38.13 8.25
C TRP A 502 -2.96 -38.85 7.39
N PRO A 503 -2.75 -40.12 6.99
CA PRO A 503 -3.84 -40.97 6.53
C PRO A 503 -4.82 -41.28 7.68
N GLU A 504 -4.30 -41.55 8.89
CA GLU A 504 -5.05 -42.00 10.07
C GLU A 504 -4.44 -41.38 11.33
N ALA A 505 -5.14 -41.36 12.46
CA ALA A 505 -4.66 -40.72 13.69
C ALA A 505 -3.44 -41.42 14.34
N ASP A 506 -3.19 -42.68 14.00
CA ASP A 506 -2.11 -43.50 14.56
C ASP A 506 -0.90 -43.63 13.61
N ARG A 507 -0.96 -43.02 12.42
CA ARG A 507 0.06 -43.18 11.38
C ARG A 507 0.23 -41.93 10.54
N ALA A 508 1.46 -41.43 10.44
CA ALA A 508 1.80 -40.28 9.59
C ALA A 508 2.86 -40.65 8.56
N HIS A 509 2.85 -39.98 7.41
CA HIS A 509 3.91 -40.10 6.40
C HIS A 509 4.60 -38.76 6.19
N ALA A 510 5.92 -38.78 6.02
CA ALA A 510 6.72 -37.62 5.65
C ALA A 510 7.57 -37.93 4.43
N VAL A 511 7.69 -36.95 3.53
CA VAL A 511 8.43 -37.07 2.27
C VAL A 511 9.41 -35.92 2.10
N GLY A 512 10.47 -36.10 1.29
CA GLY A 512 11.47 -35.08 1.09
C GLY A 512 12.48 -35.34 -0.02
N ASP A 513 13.65 -34.72 0.11
CA ASP A 513 14.70 -34.75 -0.91
C ASP A 513 15.36 -36.15 -1.01
N ASN A 514 15.89 -36.49 -2.19
CA ASN A 514 16.65 -37.72 -2.45
C ASN A 514 15.95 -39.00 -1.97
N GLY A 515 14.66 -39.13 -2.29
CA GLY A 515 13.85 -40.29 -1.96
C GLY A 515 13.52 -40.47 -0.48
N ALA A 516 13.65 -39.40 0.34
CA ALA A 516 13.26 -39.46 1.73
C ALA A 516 11.75 -39.77 1.85
N MET A 517 11.42 -40.95 2.38
CA MET A 517 10.07 -41.39 2.70
C MET A 517 10.09 -42.07 4.07
N TRP A 518 9.30 -41.54 4.98
CA TRP A 518 9.27 -41.93 6.39
C TRP A 518 7.84 -42.14 6.85
N GLN A 519 7.67 -43.11 7.75
CA GLN A 519 6.40 -43.41 8.39
C GLN A 519 6.58 -43.28 9.90
N TRP A 520 5.68 -42.54 10.53
CA TRP A 520 5.51 -42.54 11.98
C TRP A 520 4.39 -43.49 12.35
N ARG A 521 4.56 -44.22 13.45
CA ARG A 521 3.50 -45.07 14.02
C ARG A 521 3.34 -44.82 15.51
N LYS A 522 2.10 -44.86 15.96
CA LYS A 522 1.75 -44.64 17.37
C LYS A 522 2.21 -45.75 18.30
N ASP A 523 2.27 -46.99 17.81
CA ASP A 523 2.68 -48.18 18.55
C ASP A 523 4.17 -48.15 18.95
N SER A 524 5.05 -47.80 18.00
CA SER A 524 6.48 -47.62 18.28
C SER A 524 6.79 -46.23 18.82
N GLY A 525 6.00 -45.22 18.46
CA GLY A 525 6.27 -43.82 18.75
C GLY A 525 7.48 -43.27 17.99
N LEU A 526 7.98 -43.99 16.98
CA LEU A 526 9.20 -43.69 16.24
C LEU A 526 8.89 -43.37 14.77
N TRP A 527 9.84 -42.66 14.13
CA TRP A 527 9.89 -42.49 12.69
C TRP A 527 10.79 -43.55 12.08
N GLU A 528 10.25 -44.31 11.15
CA GLU A 528 10.92 -45.41 10.45
C GLU A 528 10.91 -45.12 8.94
N ARG A 529 11.88 -45.69 8.21
CA ARG A 529 11.84 -45.62 6.74
C ARG A 529 10.55 -46.27 6.26
N ASP A 530 9.84 -45.61 5.34
CA ASP A 530 8.57 -46.12 4.84
C ASP A 530 8.79 -47.46 4.11
N PRO A 531 8.27 -48.60 4.63
CA PRO A 531 8.48 -49.90 3.99
C PRO A 531 7.75 -50.01 2.64
N ALA A 532 6.81 -49.11 2.37
CA ALA A 532 6.07 -49.03 1.12
C ALA A 532 6.82 -48.26 0.01
N ALA A 533 7.96 -47.63 0.33
CA ALA A 533 8.71 -46.82 -0.62
C ALA A 533 9.26 -47.67 -1.78
N PRO A 534 9.34 -47.12 -3.02
CA PRO A 534 9.92 -47.86 -4.14
C PRO A 534 11.41 -48.12 -3.90
N ILE A 535 11.88 -49.31 -4.28
CA ILE A 535 13.28 -49.70 -4.12
C ILE A 535 14.18 -48.80 -4.97
N GLY A 536 15.23 -48.25 -4.37
CA GLY A 536 16.21 -47.40 -5.08
C GLY A 536 15.66 -46.05 -5.55
N PHE A 537 14.57 -45.58 -4.94
CA PHE A 537 13.99 -44.29 -5.30
C PHE A 537 14.84 -43.12 -4.79
N GLU A 538 15.20 -42.20 -5.70
CA GLU A 538 16.03 -41.02 -5.40
C GLU A 538 15.37 -39.68 -5.79
N GLY A 539 14.05 -39.68 -6.00
CA GLY A 539 13.31 -38.50 -6.43
C GLY A 539 13.14 -37.43 -5.33
N ASN A 540 13.05 -36.16 -5.74
CA ASN A 540 12.79 -35.05 -4.82
C ASN A 540 11.28 -34.83 -4.64
N LEU A 541 10.74 -35.30 -3.52
CA LEU A 541 9.32 -35.14 -3.18
C LEU A 541 9.10 -33.83 -2.43
N MET A 542 8.10 -33.07 -2.86
CA MET A 542 7.77 -31.73 -2.37
C MET A 542 6.53 -31.72 -1.48
N GLY A 543 5.62 -32.69 -1.61
CA GLY A 543 4.41 -32.77 -0.82
C GLY A 543 3.81 -34.17 -0.78
N VAL A 544 2.97 -34.43 0.23
CA VAL A 544 2.21 -35.68 0.40
C VAL A 544 0.84 -35.36 0.97
N ALA A 545 -0.21 -36.06 0.53
CA ALA A 545 -1.57 -35.94 1.05
C ALA A 545 -2.35 -37.26 0.89
N PHE A 546 -3.35 -37.45 1.74
CA PHE A 546 -4.24 -38.62 1.74
C PHE A 546 -5.70 -38.20 1.67
N ASP A 547 -6.53 -39.06 1.08
CA ASP A 547 -7.98 -38.89 1.04
C ASP A 547 -8.53 -38.96 2.47
N PRO A 548 -9.21 -37.92 2.97
CA PRO A 548 -9.69 -37.88 4.35
C PRO A 548 -10.73 -38.95 4.65
N ALA A 549 -11.32 -39.57 3.63
CA ALA A 549 -12.31 -40.64 3.75
C ALA A 549 -11.82 -41.98 3.18
N ASP A 550 -10.54 -42.08 2.79
CA ASP A 550 -9.92 -43.33 2.36
C ASP A 550 -8.39 -43.29 2.62
N PRO A 551 -7.93 -43.80 3.77
CA PRO A 551 -6.51 -43.74 4.14
C PRO A 551 -5.61 -44.57 3.23
N GLN A 552 -6.18 -45.46 2.40
CA GLN A 552 -5.41 -46.23 1.42
C GLN A 552 -5.11 -45.41 0.17
N ARG A 553 -5.80 -44.29 -0.05
CA ARG A 553 -5.60 -43.44 -1.22
C ARG A 553 -4.78 -42.20 -0.85
N GLY A 554 -3.53 -42.19 -1.29
CA GLY A 554 -2.61 -41.07 -1.08
C GLY A 554 -1.79 -40.73 -2.32
N TYR A 555 -1.23 -39.53 -2.31
CA TYR A 555 -0.33 -39.07 -3.37
C TYR A 555 0.87 -38.35 -2.78
N ALA A 556 2.05 -38.61 -3.33
CA ALA A 556 3.26 -37.84 -3.10
C ALA A 556 3.72 -37.23 -4.42
N VAL A 557 4.02 -35.93 -4.43
CA VAL A 557 4.36 -35.18 -5.65
C VAL A 557 5.74 -34.56 -5.52
N GLY A 558 6.43 -34.36 -6.65
CA GLY A 558 7.80 -33.88 -6.65
C GLY A 558 8.23 -33.20 -7.95
N LYS A 559 9.54 -32.94 -8.05
CA LYS A 559 10.14 -32.33 -9.24
C LYS A 559 10.21 -33.31 -10.42
N GLY A 560 10.17 -32.79 -11.64
CA GLY A 560 10.41 -33.58 -12.86
C GLY A 560 9.26 -34.53 -13.20
N GLY A 561 8.01 -34.07 -13.10
CA GLY A 561 6.81 -34.83 -13.43
C GLY A 561 6.48 -35.96 -12.43
N LEU A 562 7.09 -35.92 -11.24
CA LEU A 562 7.01 -37.02 -10.28
C LEU A 562 5.70 -36.98 -9.49
N ILE A 563 4.88 -38.02 -9.65
CA ILE A 563 3.78 -38.34 -8.75
C ILE A 563 3.81 -39.84 -8.43
N LEU A 564 3.73 -40.16 -7.14
CA LEU A 564 3.53 -41.51 -6.62
C LEU A 564 2.10 -41.63 -6.07
N SER A 565 1.37 -42.69 -6.44
CA SER A 565 0.14 -43.11 -5.78
C SER A 565 0.45 -44.07 -4.64
N TYR A 566 -0.26 -43.92 -3.54
CA TYR A 566 -0.32 -44.90 -2.47
C TYR A 566 -1.58 -45.75 -2.63
N ASP A 567 -1.40 -47.07 -2.60
CA ASP A 567 -2.41 -48.08 -2.30
C ASP A 567 -1.70 -49.23 -1.57
N LYS A 568 -1.34 -48.98 -0.30
CA LYS A 568 -0.46 -49.80 0.55
C LYS A 568 1.02 -49.82 0.11
N THR A 569 1.31 -49.66 -1.17
CA THR A 569 2.63 -49.42 -1.74
C THR A 569 2.66 -48.11 -2.52
N TRP A 570 3.82 -47.47 -2.61
CA TRP A 570 4.00 -46.28 -3.44
C TRP A 570 4.38 -46.68 -4.87
N THR A 571 3.61 -46.22 -5.85
CA THR A 571 3.80 -46.56 -7.27
C THR A 571 3.83 -45.31 -8.15
N PRO A 572 4.80 -45.18 -9.09
CA PRO A 572 4.81 -44.06 -10.02
C PRO A 572 3.57 -44.05 -10.92
N MET A 573 3.03 -42.86 -11.16
CA MET A 573 1.91 -42.65 -12.08
C MET A 573 2.36 -41.99 -13.38
N ALA A 574 1.69 -42.33 -14.49
CA ALA A 574 1.87 -41.63 -15.76
C ALA A 574 1.26 -40.22 -15.70
N MET A 575 2.00 -39.24 -16.21
CA MET A 575 1.55 -37.84 -16.26
C MET A 575 0.78 -37.53 -17.55
N PRO A 576 -0.18 -36.59 -17.50
CA PRO A 576 -0.76 -36.01 -18.70
C PRO A 576 0.30 -35.39 -19.60
N ALA A 577 0.00 -35.30 -20.89
CA ALA A 577 0.86 -34.62 -21.86
C ALA A 577 1.19 -33.19 -21.38
N GLY A 578 2.46 -32.79 -21.49
CA GLY A 578 2.96 -31.48 -21.05
C GLY A 578 3.42 -31.40 -19.59
N PHE A 579 3.20 -32.44 -18.77
CA PHE A 579 3.57 -32.46 -17.34
C PHE A 579 4.72 -33.41 -16.98
N GLY A 580 5.34 -34.09 -17.96
CA GLY A 580 6.38 -35.09 -17.71
C GLY A 580 7.67 -34.56 -17.06
N ASP A 581 7.90 -33.25 -17.12
CA ASP A 581 9.02 -32.51 -16.54
C ASP A 581 8.56 -31.44 -15.51
N ALA A 582 7.26 -31.40 -15.18
CA ALA A 582 6.69 -30.36 -14.31
C ALA A 582 7.27 -30.40 -12.89
N GLY A 583 7.49 -29.23 -12.29
CA GLY A 583 7.87 -29.10 -10.89
C GLY A 583 6.64 -28.99 -10.00
N PHE A 584 6.19 -30.10 -9.41
CA PHE A 584 5.10 -30.05 -8.44
C PHE A 584 5.57 -29.48 -7.10
N THR A 585 4.78 -28.57 -6.53
CA THR A 585 5.09 -27.82 -5.31
C THR A 585 4.18 -28.20 -4.14
N ALA A 586 2.95 -28.63 -4.43
CA ALA A 586 1.97 -28.98 -3.40
C ALA A 586 0.99 -30.05 -3.89
N VAL A 587 0.46 -30.84 -2.95
CA VAL A 587 -0.67 -31.74 -3.15
C VAL A 587 -1.61 -31.67 -1.95
N THR A 588 -2.91 -31.71 -2.19
CA THR A 588 -3.93 -31.68 -1.14
C THR A 588 -5.19 -32.43 -1.57
N PHE A 589 -6.11 -32.67 -0.65
CA PHE A 589 -7.44 -33.19 -0.93
C PHE A 589 -8.51 -32.14 -0.61
N ALA A 590 -9.41 -31.93 -1.57
CA ALA A 590 -10.63 -31.16 -1.41
C ALA A 590 -11.81 -32.13 -1.56
N GLY A 591 -12.42 -32.49 -0.44
CA GLY A 591 -13.27 -33.67 -0.34
C GLY A 591 -12.49 -34.90 -0.75
N ARG A 592 -13.01 -35.64 -1.72
CA ARG A 592 -12.35 -36.82 -2.30
C ARG A 592 -11.54 -36.50 -3.56
N GLN A 593 -11.45 -35.26 -4.01
CA GLN A 593 -10.65 -34.90 -5.17
C GLN A 593 -9.24 -34.50 -4.72
N ALA A 594 -8.21 -35.16 -5.24
CA ALA A 594 -6.83 -34.71 -5.06
C ALA A 594 -6.52 -33.57 -6.02
N ILE A 595 -5.77 -32.58 -5.55
CA ILE A 595 -5.32 -31.41 -6.30
C ILE A 595 -3.79 -31.36 -6.19
N ALA A 596 -3.09 -31.35 -7.33
CA ALA A 596 -1.63 -31.19 -7.39
C ALA A 596 -1.28 -29.91 -8.15
N VAL A 597 -0.43 -29.07 -7.56
CA VAL A 597 0.00 -27.78 -8.12
C VAL A 597 1.41 -27.89 -8.64
N SER A 598 1.67 -27.35 -9.84
CA SER A 598 2.99 -27.24 -10.45
C SER A 598 3.22 -25.87 -11.08
N ASP A 599 4.46 -25.66 -11.52
CA ASP A 599 4.87 -24.55 -12.37
C ASP A 599 4.18 -24.50 -13.75
N LYS A 600 3.57 -25.61 -14.20
CA LYS A 600 2.86 -25.73 -15.48
C LYS A 600 1.33 -25.68 -15.36
N GLY A 601 0.79 -25.72 -14.14
CA GLY A 601 -0.65 -25.64 -13.91
C GLY A 601 -1.10 -26.50 -12.74
N VAL A 602 -2.39 -26.85 -12.74
CA VAL A 602 -3.01 -27.67 -11.68
C VAL A 602 -3.60 -28.92 -12.28
N LEU A 603 -3.31 -30.05 -11.66
CA LEU A 603 -3.90 -31.34 -11.96
C LEU A 603 -4.89 -31.75 -10.88
N VAL A 604 -5.95 -32.45 -11.27
CA VAL A 604 -6.93 -33.05 -10.37
C VAL A 604 -7.05 -34.55 -10.60
N ASN A 605 -7.42 -35.28 -9.55
CA ASN A 605 -7.65 -36.72 -9.58
C ASN A 605 -8.85 -37.11 -8.71
N ASP A 606 -9.86 -37.73 -9.32
CA ASP A 606 -11.11 -38.17 -8.68
C ASP A 606 -11.12 -39.68 -8.34
N GLY A 607 -9.99 -40.37 -8.46
CA GLY A 607 -9.82 -41.82 -8.25
C GLY A 607 -9.32 -42.58 -9.48
N GLY A 608 -8.94 -41.87 -10.55
CA GLY A 608 -8.49 -42.45 -11.82
C GLY A 608 -7.16 -41.86 -12.29
N ALA A 609 -7.07 -41.49 -13.57
CA ALA A 609 -5.92 -40.77 -14.11
C ALA A 609 -5.92 -39.29 -13.68
N TRP A 610 -4.73 -38.71 -13.56
CA TRP A 610 -4.58 -37.26 -13.40
C TRP A 610 -5.02 -36.54 -14.68
N ARG A 611 -5.63 -35.38 -14.51
CA ARG A 611 -6.07 -34.52 -15.62
C ARG A 611 -5.88 -33.06 -15.26
N VAL A 612 -5.71 -32.21 -16.26
CA VAL A 612 -5.67 -30.76 -16.05
C VAL A 612 -7.00 -30.29 -15.47
N ASP A 613 -6.96 -29.43 -14.46
CA ASP A 613 -8.14 -28.72 -13.97
C ASP A 613 -8.57 -27.67 -15.00
N ALA A 614 -9.50 -28.05 -15.88
CA ALA A 614 -9.94 -27.21 -16.99
C ALA A 614 -10.59 -25.90 -16.52
N ASP A 615 -11.37 -25.96 -15.43
CA ASP A 615 -12.06 -24.79 -14.88
C ASP A 615 -11.04 -23.77 -14.34
N LEU A 616 -10.02 -24.23 -13.61
CA LEU A 616 -8.96 -23.34 -13.13
C LEU A 616 -8.07 -22.83 -14.27
N ALA A 617 -7.80 -23.66 -15.28
CA ALA A 617 -7.06 -23.26 -16.47
C ALA A 617 -7.81 -22.18 -17.27
N GLU A 618 -9.15 -22.27 -17.36
CA GLU A 618 -9.98 -21.24 -17.98
C GLU A 618 -9.89 -19.92 -17.20
N VAL A 619 -10.02 -19.96 -15.87
CA VAL A 619 -9.96 -18.76 -15.02
C VAL A 619 -8.59 -18.10 -15.09
N THR A 620 -7.50 -18.87 -15.04
CA THR A 620 -6.14 -18.31 -15.12
C THR A 620 -5.75 -17.89 -16.53
N GLY A 621 -6.32 -18.52 -17.57
CA GLY A 621 -6.16 -18.14 -18.96
C GLY A 621 -6.76 -16.78 -19.33
N ARG A 622 -7.63 -16.21 -18.47
CA ARG A 622 -8.16 -14.84 -18.63
C ARG A 622 -7.15 -13.76 -18.28
N LEU A 623 -6.06 -14.11 -17.59
CA LEU A 623 -4.99 -13.17 -17.28
C LEU A 623 -4.12 -12.94 -18.52
N SER A 624 -3.49 -11.77 -18.60
CA SER A 624 -2.59 -11.43 -19.70
C SER A 624 -1.36 -12.37 -19.77
N ARG A 625 -1.02 -13.02 -18.65
CA ARG A 625 0.03 -14.05 -18.55
C ARG A 625 -0.42 -15.16 -17.61
N PRO A 626 -0.15 -16.44 -17.92
CA PRO A 626 -0.39 -17.54 -17.00
C PRO A 626 0.39 -17.33 -15.69
N PRO A 627 -0.26 -17.45 -14.53
CA PRO A 627 0.39 -17.25 -13.26
C PRO A 627 1.15 -18.51 -12.81
N THR A 628 2.23 -18.32 -12.05
CA THR A 628 2.87 -19.43 -11.33
C THR A 628 2.13 -19.69 -10.02
N LEU A 629 1.59 -20.90 -9.88
CA LEU A 629 0.89 -21.37 -8.69
C LEU A 629 1.83 -22.23 -7.84
N LEU A 630 1.76 -22.10 -6.52
CA LEU A 630 2.76 -22.67 -5.59
C LEU A 630 2.16 -23.39 -4.39
N ALA A 631 0.95 -23.03 -3.97
CA ALA A 631 0.33 -23.55 -2.76
C ALA A 631 -1.11 -24.00 -3.04
N ALA A 632 -1.56 -25.02 -2.32
CA ALA A 632 -2.94 -25.47 -2.33
C ALA A 632 -3.41 -25.89 -0.94
N SER A 633 -4.71 -25.74 -0.70
CA SER A 633 -5.38 -26.24 0.50
C SER A 633 -6.81 -26.64 0.17
N GLY A 634 -7.21 -27.85 0.54
CA GLY A 634 -8.58 -28.33 0.39
C GLY A 634 -9.31 -28.49 1.72
N LEU A 635 -10.64 -28.42 1.66
CA LEU A 635 -11.58 -28.68 2.75
C LEU A 635 -12.28 -30.03 2.56
N PRO A 636 -12.75 -30.69 3.65
CA PRO A 636 -13.44 -31.99 3.57
C PRO A 636 -14.71 -32.02 2.70
N ASP A 637 -15.32 -30.86 2.44
CA ASP A 637 -16.55 -30.71 1.67
C ASP A 637 -16.32 -30.32 0.19
N GLY A 638 -15.06 -30.37 -0.27
CA GLY A 638 -14.69 -30.07 -1.65
C GLY A 638 -14.28 -28.64 -1.92
N GLY A 639 -14.43 -27.73 -0.94
CA GLY A 639 -13.90 -26.38 -1.04
C GLY A 639 -12.38 -26.38 -1.18
N ALA A 640 -11.81 -25.46 -1.96
CA ALA A 640 -10.36 -25.43 -2.19
C ALA A 640 -9.84 -24.01 -2.45
N VAL A 641 -8.54 -23.86 -2.16
CA VAL A 641 -7.75 -22.66 -2.42
C VAL A 641 -6.48 -23.08 -3.17
N VAL A 642 -6.12 -22.33 -4.21
CA VAL A 642 -4.82 -22.41 -4.87
C VAL A 642 -4.24 -21.01 -4.99
N GLY A 643 -2.97 -20.83 -4.65
CA GLY A 643 -2.33 -19.50 -4.59
C GLY A 643 -0.96 -19.47 -5.24
N GLY A 644 -0.55 -18.27 -5.65
CA GLY A 644 0.72 -18.01 -6.31
C GLY A 644 1.20 -16.58 -6.10
N ARG A 645 2.01 -16.07 -7.03
CA ARG A 645 2.42 -14.65 -7.00
C ARG A 645 1.24 -13.75 -7.34
N GLY A 646 0.87 -12.84 -6.44
CA GLY A 646 -0.17 -11.85 -6.69
C GLY A 646 -1.61 -12.34 -6.59
N ILE A 647 -1.82 -13.66 -6.58
CA ILE A 647 -3.13 -14.24 -6.87
C ILE A 647 -3.52 -15.37 -5.91
N VAL A 648 -4.82 -15.48 -5.70
CA VAL A 648 -5.48 -16.59 -5.02
C VAL A 648 -6.72 -16.95 -5.81
N ALA A 649 -6.88 -18.22 -6.15
CA ALA A 649 -8.10 -18.79 -6.68
C ALA A 649 -8.78 -19.64 -5.60
N ILE A 650 -10.10 -19.55 -5.54
CA ILE A 650 -10.95 -20.25 -4.57
C ILE A 650 -12.10 -20.94 -5.30
N ARG A 651 -12.56 -22.06 -4.74
CA ARG A 651 -13.84 -22.67 -5.09
C ARG A 651 -14.55 -23.12 -3.82
N ASP A 652 -15.88 -23.02 -3.80
CA ASP A 652 -16.65 -23.30 -2.58
C ASP A 652 -17.00 -24.77 -2.40
N SER A 653 -16.92 -25.58 -3.46
CA SER A 653 -17.15 -27.03 -3.42
C SER A 653 -16.55 -27.66 -4.68
N VAL A 654 -16.55 -29.00 -4.76
CA VAL A 654 -16.03 -29.73 -5.93
C VAL A 654 -16.80 -29.43 -7.23
N ARG A 655 -18.05 -28.98 -7.14
CA ARG A 655 -18.89 -28.60 -8.30
C ARG A 655 -18.99 -27.09 -8.51
N ALA A 656 -18.45 -26.30 -7.59
CA ALA A 656 -18.46 -24.84 -7.73
C ALA A 656 -17.33 -24.43 -8.69
N PRO A 657 -17.56 -23.43 -9.57
CA PRO A 657 -16.51 -22.94 -10.43
C PRO A 657 -15.40 -22.28 -9.60
N TRP A 658 -14.18 -22.35 -10.12
CA TRP A 658 -13.08 -21.53 -9.61
C TRP A 658 -13.37 -20.04 -9.85
N ARG A 659 -12.93 -19.21 -8.91
CA ARG A 659 -12.89 -17.74 -9.05
C ARG A 659 -11.67 -17.21 -8.34
N PHE A 660 -11.21 -16.03 -8.74
CA PHE A 660 -10.20 -15.33 -7.94
C PHE A 660 -10.80 -14.85 -6.61
N SER A 661 -9.96 -14.70 -5.59
CA SER A 661 -10.33 -13.94 -4.39
C SER A 661 -10.77 -12.54 -4.80
N GLY A 662 -11.77 -12.00 -4.11
CA GLY A 662 -12.31 -10.67 -4.45
C GLY A 662 -11.27 -9.55 -4.37
N GLN A 663 -10.16 -9.77 -3.68
CA GLN A 663 -9.07 -8.82 -3.56
C GLN A 663 -7.74 -9.55 -3.84
N PRO A 664 -6.83 -8.98 -4.67
CA PRO A 664 -5.55 -9.59 -4.99
C PRO A 664 -4.52 -9.42 -3.86
N LEU A 665 -3.43 -10.18 -3.91
CA LEU A 665 -2.33 -10.09 -2.94
C LEU A 665 -1.16 -9.29 -3.50
N LEU A 666 -1.19 -7.97 -3.32
CA LEU A 666 -0.22 -7.07 -3.96
C LEU A 666 1.19 -7.24 -3.40
N GLY A 667 2.16 -7.36 -4.31
CA GLY A 667 3.58 -7.47 -3.95
C GLY A 667 3.95 -8.74 -3.19
N GLN A 668 3.03 -9.72 -3.07
CA GLN A 668 3.19 -10.92 -2.26
C GLN A 668 3.15 -12.19 -3.10
N THR A 669 3.77 -13.24 -2.58
CA THR A 669 3.75 -14.58 -3.14
C THR A 669 3.20 -15.54 -2.09
N VAL A 670 2.14 -16.26 -2.44
CA VAL A 670 1.58 -17.30 -1.58
C VAL A 670 2.54 -18.50 -1.57
N LEU A 671 3.19 -18.73 -0.44
CA LEU A 671 4.04 -19.90 -0.21
C LEU A 671 3.37 -20.98 0.64
N ALA A 672 2.30 -20.60 1.34
CA ALA A 672 1.43 -21.50 2.10
C ALA A 672 0.01 -20.92 2.07
N ALA A 673 -0.99 -21.79 2.11
CA ALA A 673 -2.40 -21.39 2.14
C ALA A 673 -3.18 -22.31 3.07
N ALA A 674 -4.17 -21.75 3.76
CA ALA A 674 -5.20 -22.51 4.45
C ALA A 674 -6.58 -22.13 3.92
N ALA A 675 -7.34 -23.14 3.47
CA ALA A 675 -8.76 -22.96 3.18
C ALA A 675 -9.55 -23.01 4.48
N ILE A 676 -10.45 -22.03 4.68
CA ILE A 676 -11.39 -22.00 5.80
C ILE A 676 -12.81 -21.72 5.31
N ARG A 677 -13.81 -22.09 6.12
CA ARG A 677 -15.21 -21.75 5.87
C ARG A 677 -15.57 -20.40 6.47
N GLU A 678 -16.25 -19.59 5.66
CA GLU A 678 -16.90 -18.35 6.05
C GLU A 678 -18.35 -18.41 5.55
N GLY A 679 -19.24 -18.94 6.40
CA GLY A 679 -20.59 -19.32 5.98
C GLY A 679 -20.54 -20.38 4.86
N ALA A 680 -21.24 -20.11 3.75
CA ALA A 680 -21.25 -20.98 2.59
C ALA A 680 -20.01 -20.83 1.68
N SER A 681 -19.20 -19.79 1.89
CA SER A 681 -18.06 -19.45 1.05
C SER A 681 -16.75 -20.00 1.62
N VAL A 682 -15.79 -20.24 0.74
CA VAL A 682 -14.39 -20.50 1.10
C VAL A 682 -13.62 -19.19 1.15
N ARG A 683 -12.81 -19.03 2.21
CA ARG A 683 -11.81 -17.96 2.33
C ARG A 683 -10.43 -18.57 2.42
N ALA A 684 -9.45 -17.88 1.83
CA ALA A 684 -8.04 -18.20 1.98
C ALA A 684 -7.42 -17.41 3.14
N VAL A 685 -6.53 -18.07 3.88
CA VAL A 685 -5.63 -17.47 4.88
C VAL A 685 -4.19 -17.75 4.50
#